data_AF-A0A9P1CTG3-F1
#
_entry.id   AF-A0A9P1CTG3-F1
#
_cell.length_a   1.000
_cell.length_b   1.000
_cell.length_c   1.000
_cell.angle_alpha   90.00
_cell.angle_beta   90.00
_cell.angle_gamma   90.00
#
_symmetry.space_group_name_H-M   'P 1'
#
loop_
_entity.id
_entity.type
_entity.pdbx_description
1 polymer ?
#
loop_
_entity_poly.entity_id
_entity_poly.type
_entity_poly.pdbx_seq_one_letter_code
_entity_poly.pdbx_strand_id
1 'polypeptide(L)'
;MAVKIHKPRARPVLLLNCYLPASNAAKAADTAAAAFEWAASIGEQWGMIGDFNLTKEHWPMGAALATGLLFDMDDVAGPHALQGTHRNHAGELTGRVIDFMLATNEFFPVSRVQHQSVADHDLILYDFPWKDDVTQFSWPARPSLRLEKVSSEQWANVWNAFSSSFDTALEARDSDAAWQALSSAAETALGGTPEAPNLQSLLERQLRRLARKAQQSLLQPNDVKLKRNFFFFIDFLSDQVPLLTQCQWNSEATVRFLFDLADQEAKAAARQRIHDWKDQISDDVPRLARWIKARSELDDSGSWCSDSPHPQLQAEKCARSWFNLWNPETLPVDQALDQFLEFTPACPNPWPLPWMGPWQRFHKGTLKGWARAIETAIWGYGTPPGRSGYLFWTAIAGLRCHLECALSTEAIMYEWRRQVNLFLGKCTVTRASPRAIDTFNLLNWKNLQNDVWQTPFGQIRVGWISDSDLAKLVRLSWTRVLFQSDTKTQEHLPDHLNPYFGFHNAMIKECGERYKMTVLMAAASDGRILERMGAPEVCACGINSPDREHLTFHCNADTAEKPVLKTHNETRLLQPLVPLPNTPIISALTANVELVQCLRQLYAVDHSPVVLALDGSCLVNPGNDLYQWASWGIVTSTKLSFNGLLTGCVHTPAAAEREALVQAMLAAHSAAVPVRLLIDNEAIVKRLLRGLRFGNWNGDAAGFWSYIAMLATHGVEVMWVPSHDKKPLWTPVLDWNLSAQECRTLNELADLAASVMGVADPGPVEVVYPLILKSMIATFHSPGHSSRAETVHFGIGVLLTSLCLSDLGKLNIVNGAVSTGVFVAVVPFMVGLHLLERVQQSIALRLGLFLLLIFGVLGSLFALLLDDNYERELSAACFWKKNF
;
A
#
# COMPACT_ATOMS: atom_id res chain seq x y z
N MET A 1 -13.23 5.46 -33.27
CA MET A 1 -12.31 5.35 -34.43
C MET A 1 -10.90 5.19 -33.89
N ALA A 2 -10.05 4.35 -34.47
CA ALA A 2 -8.65 4.21 -34.04
C ALA A 2 -7.70 4.45 -35.22
N VAL A 3 -6.64 5.22 -34.99
CA VAL A 3 -5.63 5.56 -36.01
C VAL A 3 -4.26 5.19 -35.47
N LYS A 4 -3.46 4.51 -36.27
CA LYS A 4 -2.11 4.11 -35.90
C LYS A 4 -1.10 5.10 -36.45
N ILE A 5 -0.38 5.75 -35.55
CA ILE A 5 0.62 6.77 -35.85
C ILE A 5 1.99 6.08 -35.96
N HIS A 6 2.57 6.11 -37.16
CA HIS A 6 3.91 5.58 -37.38
C HIS A 6 4.96 6.51 -36.77
N LYS A 7 5.88 5.94 -35.98
CA LYS A 7 7.05 6.65 -35.44
C LYS A 7 8.31 6.14 -36.13
N PRO A 8 9.07 6.95 -36.88
CA PRO A 8 10.33 6.51 -37.46
C PRO A 8 11.27 6.00 -36.35
N ARG A 9 11.84 4.80 -36.54
CA ARG A 9 12.77 4.14 -35.60
C ARG A 9 12.22 3.92 -34.18
N ALA A 10 10.92 4.09 -33.96
CA ALA A 10 10.25 3.83 -32.70
C ALA A 10 9.00 2.97 -32.91
N ARG A 11 8.42 2.44 -31.83
CA ARG A 11 7.17 1.70 -31.91
C ARG A 11 6.03 2.65 -32.31
N PRO A 12 5.03 2.24 -33.10
CA PRO A 12 3.88 3.08 -33.41
C PRO A 12 3.04 3.38 -32.15
N VAL A 13 2.23 4.44 -32.21
CA VAL A 13 1.26 4.80 -31.17
C VAL A 13 -0.15 4.68 -31.74
N LEU A 14 -1.08 4.13 -30.98
CA LEU A 14 -2.48 4.06 -31.33
C LEU A 14 -3.24 5.27 -30.76
N LEU A 15 -3.92 6.02 -31.61
CA LEU A 15 -4.79 7.12 -31.18
C LEU A 15 -6.25 6.74 -31.39
N LEU A 16 -7.00 6.65 -30.30
CA LEU A 16 -8.43 6.40 -30.30
C LEU A 16 -9.17 7.75 -30.24
N ASN A 17 -10.09 7.97 -31.17
CA ASN A 17 -11.08 9.04 -31.06
C ASN A 17 -12.42 8.44 -30.58
N CYS A 18 -12.93 8.94 -29.45
CA CYS A 18 -14.14 8.44 -28.80
C CYS A 18 -15.25 9.50 -28.66
N TYR A 19 -16.49 9.04 -28.74
CA TYR A 19 -17.69 9.80 -28.36
C TYR A 19 -18.53 8.89 -27.46
N LEU A 20 -18.63 9.22 -26.18
CA LEU A 20 -19.32 8.38 -25.20
C LEU A 20 -20.80 8.80 -25.03
N PRO A 21 -21.71 7.86 -24.69
CA PRO A 21 -23.13 8.16 -24.49
C PRO A 21 -23.43 9.30 -23.51
N ALA A 22 -24.02 10.41 -23.98
CA ALA A 22 -24.36 11.58 -23.15
C ALA A 22 -25.52 11.36 -22.16
N SER A 23 -26.45 10.43 -22.47
CA SER A 23 -27.70 10.27 -21.71
C SER A 23 -27.60 9.34 -20.50
N ASN A 24 -26.52 8.56 -20.38
CA ASN A 24 -26.36 7.58 -19.30
C ASN A 24 -24.88 7.44 -18.94
N ALA A 25 -24.53 7.97 -17.77
CA ALA A 25 -23.15 7.97 -17.26
C ALA A 25 -22.59 6.56 -17.03
N ALA A 26 -23.42 5.60 -16.58
CA ALA A 26 -22.98 4.22 -16.40
C ALA A 26 -22.66 3.57 -17.75
N LYS A 27 -23.53 3.77 -18.76
CA LYS A 27 -23.27 3.28 -20.11
C LYS A 27 -22.04 3.94 -20.74
N ALA A 28 -21.80 5.23 -20.46
CA ALA A 28 -20.59 5.92 -20.88
C ALA A 28 -19.33 5.31 -20.23
N ALA A 29 -19.39 5.03 -18.93
CA ALA A 29 -18.31 4.39 -18.19
C ALA A 29 -18.01 2.98 -18.72
N ASP A 30 -19.04 2.16 -18.95
CA ASP A 30 -18.88 0.81 -19.51
C ASP A 30 -18.27 0.86 -20.93
N THR A 31 -18.69 1.83 -21.75
CA THR A 31 -18.13 2.04 -23.09
C THR A 31 -16.65 2.43 -23.03
N ALA A 32 -16.28 3.32 -22.10
CA ALA A 32 -14.89 3.70 -21.86
C ALA A 32 -14.06 2.51 -21.36
N ALA A 33 -14.61 1.68 -20.48
CA ALA A 33 -13.95 0.50 -19.94
C ALA A 33 -13.68 -0.53 -21.04
N ALA A 34 -14.67 -0.78 -21.90
CA ALA A 34 -14.51 -1.64 -23.07
C ALA A 34 -13.44 -1.11 -24.04
N ALA A 35 -13.40 0.22 -24.27
CA ALA A 35 -12.37 0.84 -25.12
C ALA A 35 -10.96 0.70 -24.51
N PHE A 36 -10.84 0.85 -23.19
CA PHE A 36 -9.60 0.64 -22.45
C PHE A 36 -9.14 -0.81 -22.50
N GLU A 37 -10.03 -1.77 -22.27
CA GLU A 37 -9.74 -3.20 -22.37
C GLU A 37 -9.28 -3.57 -23.78
N TRP A 38 -9.98 -3.05 -24.80
CA TRP A 38 -9.57 -3.25 -26.19
C TRP A 38 -8.18 -2.66 -26.45
N ALA A 39 -7.92 -1.42 -26.06
CA ALA A 39 -6.63 -0.77 -26.26
C ALA A 39 -5.49 -1.48 -25.50
N ALA A 40 -5.74 -1.93 -24.27
CA ALA A 40 -4.82 -2.73 -23.47
C ALA A 40 -4.54 -4.10 -24.09
N SER A 41 -5.55 -4.73 -24.70
CA SER A 41 -5.39 -6.01 -25.40
C SER A 41 -4.38 -5.94 -26.56
N ILE A 42 -4.26 -4.76 -27.19
CA ILE A 42 -3.29 -4.52 -28.28
C ILE A 42 -1.85 -4.48 -27.74
N GLY A 43 -1.63 -3.94 -26.54
CA GLY A 43 -0.28 -3.83 -25.94
C GLY A 43 0.66 -2.82 -26.64
N GLU A 44 0.11 -1.89 -27.42
CA GLU A 44 0.83 -0.71 -27.94
C GLU A 44 0.80 0.45 -26.95
N GLN A 45 1.66 1.45 -27.15
CA GLN A 45 1.40 2.77 -26.59
C GLN A 45 0.13 3.31 -27.24
N TRP A 46 -0.77 3.84 -26.43
CA TRP A 46 -2.01 4.38 -26.94
C TRP A 46 -2.43 5.64 -26.20
N GLY A 47 -3.17 6.48 -26.92
CA GLY A 47 -3.89 7.62 -26.38
C GLY A 47 -5.34 7.59 -26.83
N MET A 48 -6.24 8.09 -26.01
CA MET A 48 -7.66 8.21 -26.29
C MET A 48 -8.08 9.66 -26.09
N ILE A 49 -8.64 10.28 -27.14
CA ILE A 49 -9.09 11.67 -27.19
C ILE A 49 -10.56 11.70 -27.63
N GLY A 50 -11.31 12.70 -27.19
CA GLY A 50 -12.64 12.97 -27.72
C GLY A 50 -13.59 13.50 -26.65
N ASP A 51 -14.89 13.41 -26.92
CA ASP A 51 -15.95 13.78 -25.98
C ASP A 51 -16.34 12.55 -25.15
N PHE A 52 -15.98 12.59 -23.87
CA PHE A 52 -16.24 11.52 -22.93
C PHE A 52 -17.62 11.62 -22.28
N ASN A 53 -18.32 12.76 -22.39
CA ASN A 53 -19.55 13.07 -21.63
C ASN A 53 -19.45 12.87 -20.09
N LEU A 54 -18.24 12.57 -19.61
CA LEU A 54 -17.85 12.27 -18.25
C LEU A 54 -16.61 13.10 -17.95
N THR A 55 -16.47 13.53 -16.71
CA THR A 55 -15.23 14.16 -16.25
C THR A 55 -14.22 13.10 -15.86
N LYS A 56 -12.94 13.46 -15.80
CA LYS A 56 -11.80 12.54 -15.61
C LYS A 56 -11.85 11.75 -14.30
N GLU A 57 -12.60 12.22 -13.32
CA GLU A 57 -12.78 11.57 -12.01
C GLU A 57 -13.72 10.37 -12.09
N HIS A 58 -14.55 10.28 -13.13
CA HIS A 58 -15.48 9.17 -13.29
C HIS A 58 -14.71 7.88 -13.59
N TRP A 59 -15.24 6.77 -13.06
CA TRP A 59 -14.85 5.44 -13.50
C TRP A 59 -15.12 5.29 -15.01
N PRO A 60 -14.24 4.65 -15.79
CA PRO A 60 -12.95 4.03 -15.41
C PRO A 60 -11.74 4.97 -15.49
N MET A 61 -11.87 6.19 -16.04
CA MET A 61 -10.72 7.10 -16.23
C MET A 61 -10.02 7.42 -14.92
N GLY A 62 -10.77 7.74 -13.86
CA GLY A 62 -10.20 8.11 -12.58
C GLY A 62 -9.33 7.00 -11.99
N ALA A 63 -9.75 5.74 -12.12
CA ALA A 63 -9.00 4.59 -11.62
C ALA A 63 -7.73 4.34 -12.44
N ALA A 64 -7.83 4.42 -13.76
CA ALA A 64 -6.67 4.29 -14.65
C ALA A 64 -5.63 5.41 -14.43
N LEU A 65 -6.09 6.63 -14.11
CA LEU A 65 -5.24 7.77 -13.77
C LEU A 65 -4.61 7.64 -12.37
N ALA A 66 -5.38 7.20 -11.37
CA ALA A 66 -4.92 7.04 -9.99
C ALA A 66 -3.87 5.93 -9.81
N THR A 67 -4.00 4.88 -10.61
CA THR A 67 -3.05 3.76 -10.66
C THR A 67 -1.78 4.13 -11.42
N GLY A 68 -1.82 5.20 -12.23
CA GLY A 68 -0.72 5.64 -13.09
C GLY A 68 -0.58 4.80 -14.35
N LEU A 69 -1.61 4.03 -14.71
CA LEU A 69 -1.65 3.28 -15.96
C LEU A 69 -1.86 4.20 -17.15
N LEU A 70 -2.71 5.21 -16.96
CA LEU A 70 -2.90 6.31 -17.89
C LEU A 70 -2.47 7.61 -17.23
N PHE A 71 -2.10 8.55 -18.09
CA PHE A 71 -1.72 9.90 -17.72
C PHE A 71 -2.72 10.88 -18.35
N ASP A 72 -2.99 11.97 -17.64
CA ASP A 72 -3.84 13.04 -18.15
C ASP A 72 -2.98 13.96 -19.03
N MET A 73 -3.34 14.05 -20.31
CA MET A 73 -2.57 14.87 -21.25
C MET A 73 -2.77 16.36 -21.03
N ASP A 74 -3.82 16.78 -20.30
CA ASP A 74 -3.98 18.19 -19.91
C ASP A 74 -2.99 18.62 -18.82
N ASP A 75 -2.28 17.70 -18.15
CA ASP A 75 -1.26 18.05 -17.15
C ASP A 75 -0.18 18.99 -17.72
N VAL A 76 0.07 18.94 -19.03
CA VAL A 76 1.01 19.83 -19.73
C VAL A 76 0.63 21.31 -19.62
N ALA A 77 -0.65 21.61 -19.45
CA ALA A 77 -1.17 22.97 -19.39
C ALA A 77 -1.05 23.58 -17.97
N GLY A 78 -0.71 22.77 -16.96
CA GLY A 78 -0.61 23.18 -15.57
C GLY A 78 -1.97 23.43 -14.87
N PRO A 79 -1.96 23.70 -13.55
CA PRO A 79 -3.15 23.76 -12.70
C PRO A 79 -4.11 24.94 -12.97
N HIS A 80 -3.82 25.79 -13.95
CA HIS A 80 -4.58 27.02 -14.23
C HIS A 80 -5.24 27.05 -15.62
N ALA A 81 -5.13 25.97 -16.40
CA ALA A 81 -5.50 25.98 -17.81
C ALA A 81 -6.83 25.26 -18.16
N LEU A 82 -7.55 24.77 -17.16
CA LEU A 82 -8.81 24.02 -17.36
C LEU A 82 -10.02 24.94 -17.21
N GLN A 83 -10.23 25.81 -18.20
CA GLN A 83 -11.58 26.32 -18.42
C GLN A 83 -12.46 25.15 -18.91
N GLY A 84 -13.75 25.13 -18.55
CA GLY A 84 -14.66 24.09 -19.03
C GLY A 84 -14.58 23.93 -20.55
N THR A 85 -14.82 22.72 -21.08
CA THR A 85 -14.77 22.46 -22.53
C THR A 85 -16.14 22.55 -23.18
N HIS A 86 -17.21 22.52 -22.39
CA HIS A 86 -18.60 22.58 -22.84
C HIS A 86 -19.30 23.88 -22.41
N ARG A 87 -20.13 24.43 -23.31
CA ARG A 87 -20.90 25.66 -23.16
C ARG A 87 -22.38 25.39 -22.99
N ASN A 88 -23.04 26.20 -22.15
CA ASN A 88 -24.49 26.17 -22.00
C ASN A 88 -25.17 26.84 -23.21
N HIS A 89 -26.51 26.82 -23.25
CA HIS A 89 -27.30 27.42 -24.32
C HIS A 89 -27.14 28.96 -24.42
N ALA A 90 -26.59 29.60 -23.39
CA ALA A 90 -26.24 31.02 -23.37
C ALA A 90 -24.81 31.31 -23.87
N GLY A 91 -24.06 30.27 -24.28
CA GLY A 91 -22.68 30.37 -24.77
C GLY A 91 -21.62 30.45 -23.66
N GLU A 92 -22.01 30.30 -22.40
CA GLU A 92 -21.13 30.39 -21.24
C GLU A 92 -20.54 29.02 -20.89
N LEU A 93 -19.29 28.99 -20.42
CA LEU A 93 -18.64 27.75 -20.03
C LEU A 93 -19.32 27.13 -18.80
N THR A 94 -19.61 25.83 -18.89
CA THR A 94 -20.26 25.06 -17.80
C THR A 94 -19.31 24.65 -16.67
N GLY A 95 -18.01 24.90 -16.83
CA GLY A 95 -16.97 24.45 -15.90
C GLY A 95 -16.64 22.96 -15.98
N ARG A 96 -17.36 22.18 -16.80
CA ARG A 96 -17.07 20.75 -17.00
C ARG A 96 -16.01 20.57 -18.09
N VAL A 97 -14.98 19.77 -17.80
CA VAL A 97 -14.01 19.28 -18.79
C VAL A 97 -14.40 17.86 -19.17
N ILE A 98 -15.07 17.73 -20.32
CA ILE A 98 -15.54 16.45 -20.87
C ILE A 98 -14.84 16.10 -22.19
N ASP A 99 -14.14 17.07 -22.77
CA ASP A 99 -13.30 16.90 -23.96
C ASP A 99 -11.83 16.92 -23.55
N PHE A 100 -11.19 15.75 -23.55
CA PHE A 100 -9.79 15.63 -23.12
C PHE A 100 -9.10 14.43 -23.76
N MET A 101 -7.81 14.27 -23.47
CA MET A 101 -7.02 13.13 -23.90
C MET A 101 -6.34 12.42 -22.72
N LEU A 102 -6.36 11.08 -22.73
CA LEU A 102 -5.64 10.20 -21.81
C LEU A 102 -4.67 9.33 -22.59
N ALA A 103 -3.48 9.04 -22.05
CA ALA A 103 -2.54 8.16 -22.74
C ALA A 103 -1.64 7.33 -21.82
N THR A 104 -1.09 6.25 -22.36
CA THR A 104 -0.08 5.40 -21.70
C THR A 104 1.28 6.10 -21.58
N ASN A 105 2.13 5.64 -20.65
CA ASN A 105 3.45 6.20 -20.39
C ASN A 105 4.30 6.39 -21.65
N GLU A 106 5.09 7.48 -21.69
CA GLU A 106 5.97 7.95 -22.78
C GLU A 106 5.30 8.64 -24.00
N PHE A 107 3.98 8.83 -23.99
CA PHE A 107 3.29 9.63 -25.02
C PHE A 107 2.71 10.90 -24.40
N PHE A 108 3.51 11.97 -24.33
CA PHE A 108 3.15 13.22 -23.68
C PHE A 108 3.21 14.41 -24.65
N PRO A 109 2.21 15.31 -24.63
CA PRO A 109 2.26 16.56 -25.38
C PRO A 109 3.27 17.54 -24.78
N VAL A 110 3.69 18.52 -25.57
CA VAL A 110 4.47 19.70 -25.14
C VAL A 110 3.60 20.92 -24.90
N SER A 111 2.43 20.97 -25.51
CA SER A 111 1.44 22.03 -25.28
C SER A 111 0.03 21.52 -25.47
N ARG A 112 -0.91 22.20 -24.81
CA ARG A 112 -2.35 22.02 -24.96
C ARG A 112 -3.00 23.39 -25.14
N VAL A 113 -3.80 23.52 -26.19
CA VAL A 113 -4.47 24.77 -26.57
C VAL A 113 -5.98 24.53 -26.69
N GLN A 114 -6.77 25.51 -26.26
CA GLN A 114 -8.23 25.49 -26.37
C GLN A 114 -8.72 26.70 -27.16
N HIS A 115 -9.52 26.45 -28.19
CA HIS A 115 -10.13 27.48 -29.02
C HIS A 115 -11.65 27.39 -28.95
N GLN A 116 -12.31 28.53 -28.79
CA GLN A 116 -13.76 28.59 -28.91
C GLN A 116 -14.18 28.13 -30.31
N SER A 117 -15.08 27.14 -30.36
CA SER A 117 -15.67 26.63 -31.60
C SER A 117 -17.01 27.33 -31.89
N VAL A 118 -17.57 27.03 -33.06
CA VAL A 118 -18.97 27.35 -33.41
C VAL A 118 -19.97 26.41 -32.73
N ALA A 119 -19.49 25.32 -32.13
CA ALA A 119 -20.29 24.35 -31.38
C ALA A 119 -20.39 24.73 -29.90
N ASP A 120 -21.25 24.02 -29.17
CA ASP A 120 -21.33 24.00 -27.71
C ASP A 120 -20.12 23.35 -27.04
N HIS A 121 -19.15 22.85 -27.80
CA HIS A 121 -17.85 22.36 -27.31
C HIS A 121 -16.70 23.20 -27.88
N ASP A 122 -15.71 23.52 -27.05
CA ASP A 122 -14.47 24.14 -27.49
C ASP A 122 -13.53 23.12 -28.16
N LEU A 123 -12.75 23.58 -29.15
CA LEU A 123 -11.75 22.76 -29.84
C LEU A 123 -10.50 22.62 -28.98
N ILE A 124 -10.14 21.39 -28.61
CA ILE A 124 -8.93 21.07 -27.83
C ILE A 124 -7.84 20.52 -28.75
N LEU A 125 -6.65 21.10 -28.67
CA LEU A 125 -5.47 20.70 -29.46
C LEU A 125 -4.33 20.30 -28.52
N TYR A 126 -3.68 19.18 -28.84
CA TYR A 126 -2.48 18.71 -28.16
C TYR A 126 -1.32 18.63 -29.15
N ASP A 127 -0.21 19.31 -28.84
CA ASP A 127 0.98 19.28 -29.69
C ASP A 127 1.99 18.28 -29.13
N PHE A 128 2.55 17.44 -30.01
CA PHE A 128 3.55 16.44 -29.62
C PHE A 128 4.90 16.74 -30.30
N PRO A 129 6.02 16.71 -29.56
CA PRO A 129 7.33 16.98 -30.13
C PRO A 129 7.82 15.75 -30.89
N TRP A 130 7.93 15.84 -32.21
CA TRP A 130 8.59 14.82 -33.01
C TRP A 130 10.01 15.25 -33.37
N LYS A 131 10.98 14.36 -33.20
CA LYS A 131 12.41 14.66 -33.50
C LYS A 131 12.74 14.67 -34.99
N ASP A 132 11.90 14.04 -35.81
CA ASP A 132 12.14 13.90 -37.26
C ASP A 132 11.17 14.80 -38.03
N ASP A 133 11.70 15.56 -38.99
CA ASP A 133 10.96 16.40 -39.92
C ASP A 133 10.10 15.50 -40.83
N VAL A 134 8.82 15.31 -40.48
CA VAL A 134 7.89 14.48 -41.27
C VAL A 134 7.43 15.28 -42.50
N THR A 135 8.30 15.33 -43.51
CA THR A 135 8.06 16.08 -44.76
C THR A 135 7.20 15.33 -45.78
N GLN A 136 6.85 14.07 -45.52
CA GLN A 136 6.05 13.24 -46.42
C GLN A 136 4.96 12.48 -45.66
N PHE A 137 3.71 12.83 -45.95
CA PHE A 137 2.54 12.06 -45.55
C PHE A 137 2.13 11.15 -46.70
N SER A 138 1.93 9.87 -46.42
CA SER A 138 1.18 8.98 -47.31
C SER A 138 0.10 8.32 -46.49
N TRP A 139 -1.12 8.27 -47.03
CA TRP A 139 -2.17 7.44 -46.46
C TRP A 139 -1.69 5.98 -46.46
N PRO A 140 -2.03 5.17 -45.44
CA PRO A 140 -1.84 3.73 -45.53
C PRO A 140 -2.43 3.28 -46.87
N ALA A 141 -1.64 2.57 -47.68
CA ALA A 141 -2.16 2.03 -48.93
C ALA A 141 -3.36 1.17 -48.57
N ARG A 142 -4.57 1.64 -48.91
CA ARG A 142 -5.77 0.82 -48.72
C ARG A 142 -5.53 -0.49 -49.47
N PRO A 143 -5.83 -1.66 -48.88
CA PRO A 143 -5.81 -2.91 -49.63
C PRO A 143 -6.61 -2.68 -50.91
N SER A 144 -6.04 -2.99 -52.05
CA SER A 144 -6.74 -2.83 -53.33
C SER A 144 -7.91 -3.80 -53.33
N LEU A 145 -9.10 -3.30 -53.00
CA LEU A 145 -10.34 -4.06 -53.16
C LEU A 145 -10.44 -4.48 -54.62
N ARG A 146 -10.85 -5.72 -54.87
CA ARG A 146 -11.22 -6.12 -56.23
C ARG A 146 -12.38 -5.21 -56.68
N LEU A 147 -12.14 -4.42 -57.72
CA LEU A 147 -13.16 -3.56 -58.33
C LEU A 147 -14.18 -4.37 -59.13
N GLU A 148 -13.87 -5.63 -59.42
CA GLU A 148 -14.79 -6.58 -60.04
C GLU A 148 -15.81 -7.10 -59.03
N LYS A 149 -17.08 -7.15 -59.45
CA LYS A 149 -18.19 -7.64 -58.63
C LYS A 149 -17.94 -9.10 -58.26
N VAL A 150 -17.94 -9.42 -56.96
CA VAL A 150 -17.85 -10.80 -56.45
C VAL A 150 -19.00 -11.61 -57.05
N SER A 151 -18.68 -12.70 -57.75
CA SER A 151 -19.71 -13.58 -58.32
C SER A 151 -20.40 -14.38 -57.21
N SER A 152 -21.64 -14.82 -57.44
CA SER A 152 -22.38 -15.63 -56.47
C SER A 152 -21.64 -16.94 -56.12
N GLU A 153 -20.90 -17.51 -57.07
CA GLU A 153 -20.09 -18.71 -56.87
C GLU A 153 -18.85 -18.43 -56.02
N GLN A 154 -18.17 -17.31 -56.24
CA GLN A 154 -17.05 -16.87 -55.39
C GLN A 154 -17.52 -16.58 -53.96
N TRP A 155 -18.65 -15.91 -53.80
CA TRP A 155 -19.24 -15.68 -52.49
C TRP A 155 -19.60 -16.98 -51.79
N ALA A 156 -20.24 -17.93 -52.47
CA ALA A 156 -20.57 -19.23 -51.90
C ALA A 156 -19.32 -19.99 -51.44
N ASN A 157 -18.25 -19.99 -52.24
CA ASN A 157 -16.99 -20.64 -51.89
C ASN A 157 -16.33 -20.02 -50.65
N VAL A 158 -16.35 -18.70 -50.52
CA VAL A 158 -15.83 -18.01 -49.32
C VAL A 158 -16.74 -18.25 -48.13
N TRP A 159 -18.05 -18.07 -48.29
CA TRP A 159 -19.03 -18.19 -47.21
C TRP A 159 -19.07 -19.60 -46.61
N ASN A 160 -18.88 -20.64 -47.42
CA ASN A 160 -18.81 -22.02 -46.93
C ASN A 160 -17.76 -22.20 -45.83
N ALA A 161 -16.63 -21.48 -45.89
CA ALA A 161 -15.58 -21.53 -44.87
C ALA A 161 -15.96 -20.83 -43.55
N PHE A 162 -16.92 -19.91 -43.55
CA PHE A 162 -17.33 -19.12 -42.39
C PHE A 162 -18.73 -19.46 -41.85
N SER A 163 -19.56 -20.12 -42.66
CA SER A 163 -20.97 -20.44 -42.35
C SER A 163 -21.15 -21.20 -41.03
N SER A 164 -20.37 -22.26 -40.80
CA SER A 164 -20.45 -23.05 -39.56
C SER A 164 -20.11 -22.21 -38.31
N SER A 165 -19.12 -21.32 -38.39
CA SER A 165 -18.74 -20.43 -37.28
C SER A 165 -19.81 -19.36 -37.01
N PHE A 166 -20.45 -18.86 -38.08
CA PHE A 166 -21.56 -17.92 -37.99
C PHE A 166 -22.79 -18.55 -37.33
N ASP A 167 -23.18 -19.75 -37.76
CA ASP A 167 -24.34 -20.48 -37.21
C ASP A 167 -24.11 -20.84 -35.74
N THR A 168 -22.90 -21.29 -35.39
CA THR A 168 -22.52 -21.58 -34.00
C THR A 168 -22.59 -20.33 -33.11
N ALA A 169 -22.17 -19.17 -33.63
CA ALA A 169 -22.24 -17.90 -32.90
C ALA A 169 -23.69 -17.43 -32.69
N LEU A 170 -24.55 -17.60 -33.70
CA LEU A 170 -25.97 -17.30 -33.57
C LEU A 170 -26.68 -18.23 -32.57
N GLU A 171 -26.37 -19.52 -32.60
CA GLU A 171 -26.90 -20.49 -31.62
C GLU A 171 -26.47 -20.13 -30.18
N ALA A 172 -25.24 -19.64 -30.01
CA ALA A 172 -24.73 -19.14 -28.74
C ALA A 172 -25.24 -17.74 -28.35
N ARG A 173 -26.05 -17.08 -29.20
CA ARG A 173 -26.49 -15.68 -29.06
C ARG A 173 -25.34 -14.68 -28.95
N ASP A 174 -24.18 -14.99 -29.55
CA ASP A 174 -23.01 -14.13 -29.63
C ASP A 174 -23.05 -13.31 -30.93
N SER A 175 -23.72 -12.16 -30.86
CA SER A 175 -23.94 -11.27 -32.01
C SER A 175 -22.64 -10.71 -32.60
N ASP A 176 -21.62 -10.49 -31.77
CA ASP A 176 -20.34 -9.92 -32.19
C ASP A 176 -19.51 -10.95 -32.95
N ALA A 177 -19.45 -12.20 -32.46
CA ALA A 177 -18.79 -13.28 -33.17
C ALA A 177 -19.47 -13.61 -34.51
N ALA A 178 -20.81 -13.55 -34.56
CA ALA A 178 -21.56 -13.71 -35.79
C ALA A 178 -21.25 -12.57 -36.79
N TRP A 179 -21.22 -11.33 -36.32
CA TRP A 179 -20.86 -10.18 -37.17
C TRP A 179 -19.42 -10.27 -37.68
N GLN A 180 -18.48 -10.71 -36.84
CA GLN A 180 -17.08 -10.87 -37.21
C GLN A 180 -16.89 -11.95 -38.28
N ALA A 181 -17.60 -13.08 -38.19
CA ALA A 181 -17.57 -14.12 -39.22
C ALA A 181 -18.10 -13.61 -40.56
N LEU A 182 -19.18 -12.83 -40.53
CA LEU A 182 -19.76 -12.20 -41.73
C LEU A 182 -18.83 -11.16 -42.36
N SER A 183 -18.26 -10.25 -41.56
CA SER A 183 -17.32 -9.22 -42.03
C SER A 183 -16.05 -9.85 -42.60
N SER A 184 -15.51 -10.88 -41.93
CA SER A 184 -14.31 -11.58 -42.38
C SER A 184 -14.53 -12.31 -43.72
N ALA A 185 -15.71 -12.91 -43.92
CA ALA A 185 -16.09 -13.50 -45.20
C ALA A 185 -16.21 -12.43 -46.31
N ALA A 186 -16.80 -11.27 -46.01
CA ALA A 186 -16.91 -10.14 -46.93
C ALA A 186 -15.54 -9.59 -47.33
N GLU A 187 -14.65 -9.36 -46.37
CA GLU A 187 -13.30 -8.88 -46.62
C GLU A 187 -12.47 -9.89 -47.43
N THR A 188 -12.58 -11.18 -47.12
CA THR A 188 -11.93 -12.27 -47.88
C THR A 188 -12.41 -12.30 -49.34
N ALA A 189 -13.72 -12.17 -49.56
CA ALA A 189 -14.31 -12.16 -50.90
C ALA A 189 -13.87 -10.93 -51.72
N LEU A 190 -13.65 -9.78 -51.07
CA LEU A 190 -13.23 -8.54 -51.69
C LEU A 190 -11.71 -8.41 -51.87
N GLY A 191 -10.94 -9.42 -51.47
CA GLY A 191 -9.48 -9.47 -51.62
C GLY A 191 -8.71 -8.76 -50.50
N GLY A 192 -9.34 -8.46 -49.37
CA GLY A 192 -8.66 -8.01 -48.16
C GLY A 192 -7.74 -9.12 -47.64
N THR A 193 -6.47 -8.79 -47.38
CA THR A 193 -5.63 -9.65 -46.54
C THR A 193 -6.03 -9.40 -45.09
N PRO A 194 -6.20 -10.45 -44.26
CA PRO A 194 -6.51 -10.24 -42.84
C PRO A 194 -5.43 -9.36 -42.22
N GLU A 195 -5.85 -8.31 -41.51
CA GLU A 195 -4.94 -7.40 -40.84
C GLU A 195 -3.97 -8.19 -39.96
N ALA A 196 -2.67 -7.99 -40.20
CA ALA A 196 -1.65 -8.56 -39.33
C ALA A 196 -1.84 -7.97 -37.91
N PRO A 197 -1.94 -8.80 -36.86
CA PRO A 197 -2.17 -8.31 -35.50
C PRO A 197 -1.10 -7.31 -35.07
N ASN A 198 -1.57 -6.20 -34.53
CA ASN A 198 -0.75 -5.12 -34.01
C ASN A 198 -0.20 -5.50 -32.62
N LEU A 199 1.08 -5.86 -32.63
CA LEU A 199 1.94 -6.27 -31.51
C LEU A 199 1.72 -7.69 -30.97
N GLN A 200 2.79 -8.46 -31.15
CA GLN A 200 2.87 -9.90 -31.00
C GLN A 200 3.76 -10.21 -29.79
N SER A 201 3.44 -11.24 -28.99
CA SER A 201 4.38 -11.71 -27.98
C SER A 201 5.73 -12.08 -28.64
N LEU A 202 6.83 -12.09 -27.88
CA LEU A 202 8.14 -12.49 -28.40
C LEU A 202 8.04 -13.88 -29.06
N LEU A 203 7.31 -14.78 -28.41
CA LEU A 203 7.00 -16.11 -28.89
C LEU A 203 6.13 -16.09 -30.15
N GLU A 204 5.03 -15.32 -30.19
CA GLU A 204 4.22 -15.16 -31.40
C GLU A 204 5.06 -14.65 -32.59
N ARG A 205 5.93 -13.66 -32.37
CA ARG A 205 6.84 -13.13 -33.40
C ARG A 205 7.76 -14.20 -33.96
N GLN A 206 8.32 -15.02 -33.08
CA GLN A 206 9.21 -16.11 -33.43
C GLN A 206 8.43 -17.19 -34.20
N LEU A 207 7.23 -17.55 -33.75
CA LEU A 207 6.33 -18.49 -34.42
C LEU A 207 5.89 -17.99 -35.80
N ARG A 208 5.48 -16.73 -35.96
CA ARG A 208 5.12 -16.16 -37.27
C ARG A 208 6.32 -16.01 -38.21
N ARG A 209 7.52 -15.75 -37.68
CA ARG A 209 8.77 -15.79 -38.47
C ARG A 209 9.05 -17.21 -38.94
N LEU A 210 8.85 -18.21 -38.09
CA LEU A 210 8.98 -19.61 -38.44
C LEU A 210 7.91 -20.04 -39.47
N ALA A 211 6.66 -19.61 -39.31
CA ALA A 211 5.56 -19.85 -40.23
C ALA A 211 5.84 -19.25 -41.63
N ARG A 212 6.34 -18.01 -41.69
CA ARG A 212 6.77 -17.39 -42.96
C ARG A 212 7.92 -18.14 -43.63
N LYS A 213 8.88 -18.66 -42.86
CA LYS A 213 9.96 -19.52 -43.40
C LYS A 213 9.42 -20.85 -43.91
N ALA A 214 8.46 -21.45 -43.21
CA ALA A 214 7.76 -22.66 -43.66
C ALA A 214 6.99 -22.40 -44.96
N GLN A 215 6.29 -21.27 -45.05
CA GLN A 215 5.57 -20.86 -46.27
C GLN A 215 6.53 -20.62 -47.44
N GLN A 216 7.68 -19.97 -47.18
CA GLN A 216 8.73 -19.80 -48.18
C GLN A 216 9.35 -21.14 -48.60
N SER A 217 9.38 -22.15 -47.73
CA SER A 217 9.86 -23.50 -48.07
C SER A 217 9.01 -24.20 -49.13
N LEU A 218 7.69 -23.91 -49.18
CA LEU A 218 6.80 -24.44 -50.22
C LEU A 218 7.13 -23.86 -51.60
N LEU A 219 7.62 -22.63 -51.66
CA LEU A 219 8.01 -21.94 -52.89
C LEU A 219 9.45 -22.27 -53.31
N GLN A 220 10.32 -22.56 -52.33
CA GLN A 220 11.77 -22.79 -52.53
C GLN A 220 12.24 -24.06 -51.78
N PRO A 221 11.76 -25.26 -52.16
CA PRO A 221 11.98 -26.49 -51.38
C PRO A 221 13.43 -26.97 -51.35
N ASN A 222 14.25 -26.52 -52.31
CA ASN A 222 15.66 -26.89 -52.45
C ASN A 222 16.63 -25.88 -51.81
N ASP A 223 16.15 -24.81 -51.16
CA ASP A 223 17.03 -23.83 -50.49
C ASP A 223 17.61 -24.40 -49.18
N VAL A 224 18.87 -24.83 -49.25
CA VAL A 224 19.62 -25.43 -48.13
C VAL A 224 19.79 -24.45 -46.95
N LYS A 225 19.94 -23.15 -47.22
CA LYS A 225 20.13 -22.12 -46.18
C LYS A 225 18.82 -21.85 -45.46
N LEU A 226 17.71 -21.80 -46.19
CA LEU A 226 16.37 -21.69 -45.61
C LEU A 226 16.02 -22.92 -44.78
N LYS A 227 16.32 -24.13 -45.26
CA LYS A 227 16.10 -25.40 -44.55
C LYS A 227 16.86 -25.48 -43.23
N ARG A 228 18.16 -25.11 -43.23
CA ARG A 228 18.96 -25.06 -42.00
C ARG A 228 18.41 -24.07 -40.98
N ASN A 229 18.03 -22.87 -41.45
CA ASN A 229 17.46 -21.83 -40.59
C ASN A 229 16.10 -22.23 -40.01
N PHE A 230 15.30 -23.01 -40.75
CA PHE A 230 14.01 -23.50 -40.29
C PHE A 230 14.17 -24.46 -39.10
N PHE A 231 15.00 -25.49 -39.23
CA PHE A 231 15.24 -26.44 -38.13
C PHE A 231 15.96 -25.82 -36.94
N PHE A 232 16.90 -24.88 -37.18
CA PHE A 232 17.51 -24.12 -36.09
C PHE A 232 16.46 -23.36 -35.25
N PHE A 233 15.46 -22.75 -35.89
CA PHE A 233 14.40 -22.06 -35.17
C PHE A 233 13.44 -23.03 -34.46
N ILE A 234 13.26 -24.25 -34.97
CA ILE A 234 12.49 -25.29 -34.26
C ILE A 234 13.21 -25.68 -32.97
N ASP A 235 14.50 -26.03 -33.05
CA ASP A 235 15.30 -26.43 -31.89
C ASP A 235 15.42 -25.29 -30.86
N PHE A 236 15.55 -24.05 -31.33
CA PHE A 236 15.61 -22.88 -30.45
C PHE A 236 14.32 -22.65 -29.66
N LEU A 237 13.16 -23.03 -30.23
CA LEU A 237 11.85 -22.79 -29.63
C LEU A 237 11.25 -24.05 -28.97
N SER A 238 11.84 -25.24 -29.16
CA SER A 238 11.26 -26.50 -28.69
C SER A 238 11.16 -26.59 -27.16
N ASP A 239 12.04 -25.90 -26.44
CA ASP A 239 11.98 -25.83 -24.97
C ASP A 239 10.75 -25.07 -24.47
N GLN A 240 10.29 -24.08 -25.25
CA GLN A 240 9.11 -23.27 -24.93
C GLN A 240 7.83 -23.88 -25.53
N VAL A 241 7.93 -24.51 -26.70
CA VAL A 241 6.81 -25.16 -27.38
C VAL A 241 7.24 -26.54 -27.90
N PRO A 242 7.11 -27.60 -27.09
CA PRO A 242 7.57 -28.95 -27.43
C PRO A 242 6.95 -29.53 -28.72
N LEU A 243 5.73 -29.10 -29.06
CA LEU A 243 5.01 -29.53 -30.27
C LEU A 243 5.72 -29.14 -31.57
N LEU A 244 6.65 -28.17 -31.56
CA LEU A 244 7.39 -27.74 -32.74
C LEU A 244 8.28 -28.85 -33.33
N THR A 245 8.68 -29.83 -32.52
CA THR A 245 9.46 -31.00 -32.97
C THR A 245 8.74 -31.85 -34.02
N GLN A 246 7.43 -31.72 -34.14
CA GLN A 246 6.60 -32.44 -35.12
C GLN A 246 6.56 -31.74 -36.49
N CYS A 247 7.11 -30.53 -36.60
CA CYS A 247 7.06 -29.72 -37.81
C CYS A 247 7.95 -30.30 -38.92
N GLN A 248 7.36 -30.52 -40.09
CA GLN A 248 8.06 -31.04 -41.26
C GLN A 248 8.41 -29.93 -42.25
N TRP A 249 9.60 -30.02 -42.85
CA TRP A 249 10.03 -29.15 -43.95
C TRP A 249 9.16 -29.39 -45.19
N ASN A 250 8.83 -28.32 -45.92
CA ASN A 250 8.05 -28.38 -47.17
C ASN A 250 6.67 -29.07 -47.00
N SER A 251 5.95 -28.72 -45.93
CA SER A 251 4.63 -29.27 -45.64
C SER A 251 3.63 -28.14 -45.40
N GLU A 252 2.52 -28.17 -46.12
CA GLU A 252 1.43 -27.20 -45.98
C GLU A 252 0.73 -27.34 -44.61
N ALA A 253 0.69 -28.56 -44.06
CA ALA A 253 0.18 -28.81 -42.71
C ALA A 253 1.04 -28.12 -41.65
N THR A 254 2.37 -28.11 -41.82
CA THR A 254 3.29 -27.37 -40.93
C THR A 254 3.04 -25.86 -41.00
N VAL A 255 2.78 -25.31 -42.18
CA VAL A 255 2.50 -23.87 -42.34
C VAL A 255 1.23 -23.49 -41.58
N ARG A 256 0.14 -24.24 -41.78
CA ARG A 256 -1.13 -24.02 -41.08
C ARG A 256 -0.96 -24.15 -39.56
N PHE A 257 -0.35 -25.23 -39.12
CA PHE A 257 -0.08 -25.48 -37.70
C PHE A 257 0.70 -24.33 -37.02
N LEU A 258 1.75 -23.81 -37.67
CA LEU A 258 2.54 -22.72 -37.11
C LEU A 258 1.79 -21.38 -37.07
N PHE A 259 0.90 -21.11 -38.03
CA PHE A 259 0.04 -19.94 -37.98
C PHE A 259 -1.04 -20.08 -36.90
N ASP A 260 -1.68 -21.25 -36.79
CA ASP A 260 -2.68 -21.54 -35.76
C ASP A 260 -2.08 -21.40 -34.35
N LEU A 261 -0.88 -21.93 -34.15
CA LEU A 261 -0.15 -21.83 -32.88
C LEU A 261 0.23 -20.38 -32.55
N ALA A 262 0.64 -19.59 -33.56
CA ALA A 262 0.88 -18.17 -33.38
C ALA A 262 -0.38 -17.39 -33.02
N ASP A 263 -1.54 -17.75 -33.60
CA ASP A 263 -2.81 -17.11 -33.31
C ASP A 263 -3.36 -17.51 -31.93
N GLN A 264 -3.11 -18.75 -31.48
CA GLN A 264 -3.40 -19.19 -30.11
C GLN A 264 -2.59 -18.41 -29.08
N GLU A 265 -1.29 -18.26 -29.31
CA GLU A 265 -0.40 -17.45 -28.47
C GLU A 265 -0.83 -15.97 -28.46
N ALA A 266 -1.22 -15.42 -29.60
CA ALA A 266 -1.75 -14.05 -29.69
C ALA A 266 -3.00 -13.87 -28.81
N LYS A 267 -3.95 -14.82 -28.86
CA LYS A 267 -5.16 -14.82 -28.04
C LYS A 267 -4.85 -14.99 -26.55
N ALA A 268 -3.92 -15.87 -26.19
CA ALA A 268 -3.50 -16.09 -24.81
C ALA A 268 -2.83 -14.82 -24.23
N ALA A 269 -1.92 -14.22 -24.99
CA ALA A 269 -1.25 -12.99 -24.60
C ALA A 269 -2.22 -11.79 -24.47
N ALA A 270 -3.22 -11.69 -25.37
CA ALA A 270 -4.27 -10.67 -25.27
C ALA A 270 -5.15 -10.87 -24.02
N ARG A 271 -5.56 -12.11 -23.72
CA ARG A 271 -6.32 -12.43 -22.49
C ARG A 271 -5.53 -12.10 -21.23
N GLN A 272 -4.24 -12.45 -21.20
CA GLN A 272 -3.38 -12.12 -20.06
C GLN A 272 -3.26 -10.60 -19.87
N ARG A 273 -3.08 -9.83 -20.95
CA ARG A 273 -3.04 -8.36 -20.87
C ARG A 273 -4.34 -7.76 -20.35
N ILE A 274 -5.49 -8.29 -20.77
CA ILE A 274 -6.80 -7.85 -20.26
C ILE A 274 -6.95 -8.20 -18.77
N HIS A 275 -6.53 -9.40 -18.37
CA HIS A 275 -6.54 -9.83 -16.97
C HIS A 275 -5.67 -8.90 -16.11
N ASP A 276 -4.41 -8.69 -16.51
CA ASP A 276 -3.48 -7.80 -15.82
C ASP A 276 -4.01 -6.37 -15.74
N TRP A 277 -4.66 -5.89 -16.80
CA TRP A 277 -5.32 -4.57 -16.84
C TRP A 277 -6.47 -4.48 -15.84
N LYS A 278 -7.34 -5.49 -15.79
CA LYS A 278 -8.48 -5.54 -14.86
C LYS A 278 -8.01 -5.57 -13.40
N ASP A 279 -7.06 -6.44 -13.08
CA ASP A 279 -6.48 -6.56 -11.73
C ASP A 279 -5.84 -5.25 -11.27
N GLN A 280 -5.20 -4.51 -12.18
CA GLN A 280 -4.53 -3.26 -11.84
C GLN A 280 -5.51 -2.09 -11.65
N ILE A 281 -6.71 -2.14 -12.25
CA ILE A 281 -7.71 -1.08 -12.15
C ILE A 281 -8.76 -1.35 -11.07
N SER A 282 -9.10 -2.61 -10.77
CA SER A 282 -10.31 -2.90 -9.98
C SER A 282 -10.21 -2.69 -8.47
N ASP A 283 -9.03 -2.63 -7.85
CA ASP A 283 -8.95 -2.98 -6.41
C ASP A 283 -8.34 -1.91 -5.45
N ASP A 284 -8.15 -0.65 -5.86
CA ASP A 284 -7.58 0.38 -4.95
C ASP A 284 -8.42 1.66 -4.88
N VAL A 285 -9.66 1.52 -4.42
CA VAL A 285 -10.55 2.64 -4.02
C VAL A 285 -9.83 3.68 -3.15
N PRO A 286 -8.96 3.31 -2.19
CA PRO A 286 -8.15 4.27 -1.44
C PRO A 286 -7.17 5.10 -2.28
N ARG A 287 -6.58 4.54 -3.34
CA ARG A 287 -5.67 5.24 -4.26
C ARG A 287 -6.42 6.14 -5.24
N LEU A 288 -7.58 5.68 -5.74
CA LEU A 288 -8.50 6.52 -6.51
C LEU A 288 -8.90 7.77 -5.73
N ALA A 289 -9.35 7.60 -4.48
CA ALA A 289 -9.73 8.71 -3.62
C ALA A 289 -8.55 9.66 -3.31
N ARG A 290 -7.33 9.14 -3.14
CA ARG A 290 -6.12 9.96 -2.96
C ARG A 290 -5.78 10.77 -4.21
N TRP A 291 -5.92 10.18 -5.39
CA TRP A 291 -5.67 10.87 -6.66
C TRP A 291 -6.72 11.96 -6.93
N ILE A 292 -8.01 11.67 -6.72
CA ILE A 292 -9.09 12.67 -6.83
C ILE A 292 -8.83 13.84 -5.86
N LYS A 293 -8.46 13.54 -4.61
CA LYS A 293 -8.13 14.56 -3.58
C LYS A 293 -6.94 15.45 -3.99
N ALA A 294 -5.88 14.86 -4.53
CA ALA A 294 -4.70 15.63 -4.96
C ALA A 294 -5.01 16.58 -6.13
N ARG A 295 -5.98 16.24 -6.98
CA ARG A 295 -6.39 17.03 -8.14
C ARG A 295 -7.40 18.13 -7.77
N SER A 296 -8.34 17.85 -6.85
CA SER A 296 -9.24 18.90 -6.33
C SER A 296 -8.47 19.98 -5.57
N GLU A 297 -7.40 19.60 -4.85
CA GLU A 297 -6.48 20.55 -4.19
C GLU A 297 -5.67 21.39 -5.21
N LEU A 298 -5.55 20.97 -6.47
CA LEU A 298 -4.89 21.72 -7.56
C LEU A 298 -5.87 22.67 -8.29
N ASP A 299 -7.12 22.25 -8.55
CA ASP A 299 -8.17 23.10 -9.15
C ASP A 299 -8.60 24.26 -8.21
N ASP A 300 -8.49 24.05 -6.90
CA ASP A 300 -8.69 25.07 -5.87
C ASP A 300 -7.66 26.23 -5.91
N SER A 301 -6.61 26.12 -6.74
CA SER A 301 -5.66 27.22 -6.92
C SER A 301 -6.06 28.22 -8.02
N GLY A 302 -7.05 27.90 -8.87
CA GLY A 302 -7.39 28.68 -10.07
C GLY A 302 -8.83 29.18 -10.20
N SER A 303 -9.84 28.49 -9.66
CA SER A 303 -11.26 28.81 -9.89
C SER A 303 -11.95 29.62 -8.76
N TRP A 304 -11.18 30.23 -7.86
CA TRP A 304 -11.73 30.97 -6.71
C TRP A 304 -12.13 32.43 -7.00
N CYS A 305 -12.04 32.87 -8.26
CA CYS A 305 -12.26 34.27 -8.67
C CYS A 305 -13.51 34.55 -9.51
N SER A 306 -14.37 33.57 -9.82
CA SER A 306 -15.65 33.85 -10.48
C SER A 306 -16.85 33.42 -9.60
N ASP A 307 -17.52 34.44 -9.08
CA ASP A 307 -18.93 34.45 -8.64
C ASP A 307 -19.30 34.18 -7.18
N SER A 308 -18.38 34.38 -6.21
CA SER A 308 -18.69 34.98 -4.89
C SER A 308 -17.41 35.12 -4.03
N PRO A 309 -16.91 36.33 -3.76
CA PRO A 309 -15.56 36.54 -3.21
C PRO A 309 -15.44 36.39 -1.68
N HIS A 310 -16.47 35.90 -0.96
CA HIS A 310 -16.41 35.84 0.50
C HIS A 310 -16.44 34.40 1.04
N PRO A 311 -15.31 33.90 1.61
CA PRO A 311 -15.18 32.59 2.28
C PRO A 311 -16.36 32.22 3.20
N GLN A 312 -16.92 33.22 3.89
CA GLN A 312 -18.05 33.03 4.81
C GLN A 312 -19.36 32.62 4.13
N LEU A 313 -19.67 33.15 2.93
CA LEU A 313 -20.90 32.81 2.21
C LEU A 313 -20.88 31.37 1.70
N GLN A 314 -19.71 30.87 1.32
CA GLN A 314 -19.53 29.47 0.91
C GLN A 314 -19.60 28.51 2.10
N ALA A 315 -18.96 28.89 3.21
CA ALA A 315 -19.07 28.22 4.51
C ALA A 315 -20.53 28.12 5.00
N GLU A 316 -21.33 29.18 4.82
CA GLU A 316 -22.76 29.19 5.14
C GLU A 316 -23.61 28.30 4.22
N LYS A 317 -23.31 28.28 2.91
CA LYS A 317 -23.99 27.38 1.95
C LYS A 317 -23.72 25.91 2.28
N CYS A 318 -22.48 25.54 2.58
CA CYS A 318 -22.13 24.18 2.98
C CYS A 318 -22.74 23.80 4.34
N ALA A 319 -22.70 24.69 5.33
CA ALA A 319 -23.34 24.44 6.63
C ALA A 319 -24.86 24.21 6.52
N ARG A 320 -25.57 24.92 5.63
CA ARG A 320 -27.00 24.67 5.36
C ARG A 320 -27.24 23.31 4.71
N SER A 321 -26.39 22.91 3.76
CA SER A 321 -26.46 21.58 3.14
C SER A 321 -26.28 20.47 4.18
N TRP A 322 -25.33 20.63 5.10
CA TRP A 322 -25.09 19.66 6.18
C TRP A 322 -26.21 19.63 7.20
N PHE A 323 -26.77 20.79 7.54
CA PHE A 323 -27.95 20.85 8.39
C PHE A 323 -29.09 20.03 7.80
N ASN A 324 -29.33 20.11 6.49
CA ASN A 324 -30.40 19.35 5.83
C ASN A 324 -30.12 17.84 5.74
N LEU A 325 -28.86 17.43 5.52
CA LEU A 325 -28.46 16.03 5.44
C LEU A 325 -28.46 15.32 6.80
N TRP A 326 -28.16 16.05 7.87
CA TRP A 326 -27.94 15.50 9.21
C TRP A 326 -28.99 15.95 10.24
N ASN A 327 -30.10 16.54 9.78
CA ASN A 327 -31.21 16.92 10.65
C ASN A 327 -31.94 15.64 11.13
N PRO A 328 -31.95 15.36 12.45
CA PRO A 328 -32.60 14.17 13.00
C PRO A 328 -34.09 14.07 12.70
N GLU A 329 -34.76 15.21 12.44
CA GLU A 329 -36.19 15.26 12.13
C GLU A 329 -36.51 14.86 10.69
N THR A 330 -35.51 14.88 9.79
CA THR A 330 -35.69 14.58 8.35
C THR A 330 -35.01 13.29 7.90
N LEU A 331 -34.32 12.58 8.80
CA LEU A 331 -33.66 11.31 8.52
C LEU A 331 -34.62 10.12 8.79
N PRO A 332 -34.98 9.31 7.79
CA PRO A 332 -35.71 8.06 8.02
C PRO A 332 -34.81 7.07 8.78
N VAL A 333 -35.25 6.65 9.97
CA VAL A 333 -34.49 5.82 10.92
C VAL A 333 -33.96 4.53 10.28
N ASP A 334 -34.69 3.99 9.29
CA ASP A 334 -34.40 2.69 8.69
C ASP A 334 -33.49 2.76 7.43
N GLN A 335 -33.32 3.94 6.82
CA GLN A 335 -32.41 4.15 5.68
C GLN A 335 -31.09 4.82 6.07
N ALA A 336 -31.04 5.41 7.27
CA ALA A 336 -29.86 6.09 7.77
C ALA A 336 -28.67 5.14 7.95
N LEU A 337 -28.89 3.86 8.30
CA LEU A 337 -27.81 2.90 8.50
C LEU A 337 -27.18 2.43 7.18
N ASP A 338 -28.00 2.13 6.17
CA ASP A 338 -27.51 1.67 4.86
C ASP A 338 -26.85 2.82 4.07
N GLN A 339 -27.40 4.04 4.12
CA GLN A 339 -26.71 5.21 3.59
C GLN A 339 -25.45 5.53 4.38
N PHE A 340 -25.44 5.37 5.70
CA PHE A 340 -24.23 5.57 6.51
C PHE A 340 -23.16 4.52 6.21
N LEU A 341 -23.52 3.26 5.98
CA LEU A 341 -22.61 2.15 5.65
C LEU A 341 -22.15 2.15 4.18
N GLU A 342 -22.89 2.73 3.23
CA GLU A 342 -22.36 3.03 1.89
C GLU A 342 -21.36 4.19 1.92
N PHE A 343 -21.54 5.15 2.84
CA PHE A 343 -20.68 6.35 2.95
C PHE A 343 -19.46 6.18 3.88
N THR A 344 -19.42 5.20 4.80
CA THR A 344 -18.35 5.11 5.83
C THR A 344 -17.11 4.29 5.45
N PRO A 345 -17.17 3.17 4.70
CA PRO A 345 -15.97 2.42 4.30
C PRO A 345 -15.25 3.04 3.10
N ALA A 346 -15.97 3.80 2.27
CA ALA A 346 -15.49 4.35 0.99
C ALA A 346 -15.20 5.86 1.00
N CYS A 347 -15.09 6.51 2.17
CA CYS A 347 -14.82 7.94 2.27
C CYS A 347 -13.45 8.22 2.91
N PRO A 348 -12.35 8.26 2.12
CA PRO A 348 -11.01 8.57 2.64
C PRO A 348 -10.83 10.04 3.04
N ASN A 349 -11.88 10.86 2.94
CA ASN A 349 -11.90 12.24 3.40
C ASN A 349 -13.37 12.64 3.65
N PRO A 350 -13.79 13.00 4.87
CA PRO A 350 -15.17 13.41 5.05
C PRO A 350 -15.36 14.82 4.48
N TRP A 351 -16.03 14.98 3.33
CA TRP A 351 -16.85 16.16 3.01
C TRP A 351 -16.04 17.51 2.93
N PRO A 352 -16.61 18.72 2.69
CA PRO A 352 -15.82 19.97 2.51
C PRO A 352 -15.13 20.51 3.81
N LEU A 353 -14.66 19.61 4.67
CA LEU A 353 -13.87 19.91 5.86
C LEU A 353 -12.51 20.58 5.61
N PRO A 354 -11.76 20.32 4.51
CA PRO A 354 -10.45 20.96 4.30
C PRO A 354 -10.51 22.49 4.24
N TRP A 355 -11.62 23.03 3.72
CA TRP A 355 -11.85 24.47 3.59
C TRP A 355 -12.55 25.08 4.81
N MET A 356 -13.48 24.35 5.41
CA MET A 356 -14.26 24.80 6.56
C MET A 356 -13.49 24.65 7.87
N GLY A 357 -12.62 23.66 7.96
CA GLY A 357 -11.80 23.35 9.13
C GLY A 357 -11.09 24.58 9.65
N PRO A 358 -10.16 25.19 8.91
CA PRO A 358 -9.35 26.29 9.44
C PRO A 358 -10.11 27.57 9.80
N TRP A 359 -11.31 27.80 9.22
CA TRP A 359 -11.97 29.11 9.23
C TRP A 359 -13.38 29.14 9.81
N GLN A 360 -14.07 28.00 9.91
CA GLN A 360 -15.47 27.93 10.34
C GLN A 360 -15.60 27.49 11.80
N ARG A 361 -16.50 28.17 12.51
CA ARG A 361 -16.96 27.80 13.85
C ARG A 361 -18.41 27.38 13.76
N PHE A 362 -18.70 26.18 14.27
CA PHE A 362 -20.08 25.71 14.39
C PHE A 362 -20.61 25.98 15.78
N HIS A 363 -21.92 26.18 15.88
CA HIS A 363 -22.58 26.28 17.17
C HIS A 363 -22.50 24.94 17.90
N LYS A 364 -22.20 24.96 19.21
CA LYS A 364 -22.05 23.75 20.03
C LYS A 364 -23.29 22.84 19.99
N GLY A 365 -24.49 23.43 19.89
CA GLY A 365 -25.74 22.68 19.78
C GLY A 365 -25.82 21.85 18.49
N THR A 366 -25.38 22.41 17.37
CA THR A 366 -25.36 21.73 16.06
C THR A 366 -24.44 20.52 16.08
N LEU A 367 -23.22 20.71 16.60
CA LEU A 367 -22.23 19.63 16.70
C LEU A 367 -22.69 18.50 17.63
N LYS A 368 -23.35 18.84 18.74
CA LYS A 368 -23.98 17.83 19.63
C LYS A 368 -25.12 17.08 18.93
N GLY A 369 -25.92 17.76 18.11
CA GLY A 369 -26.97 17.14 17.30
C GLY A 369 -26.40 16.09 16.34
N TRP A 370 -25.37 16.45 15.58
CA TRP A 370 -24.70 15.55 14.65
C TRP A 370 -23.98 14.38 15.34
N ALA A 371 -23.28 14.65 16.44
CA ALA A 371 -22.65 13.60 17.24
C ALA A 371 -23.68 12.57 17.73
N ARG A 372 -24.86 13.02 18.18
CA ARG A 372 -25.96 12.14 18.59
C ARG A 372 -26.54 11.34 17.41
N ALA A 373 -26.65 11.94 16.23
CA ALA A 373 -27.12 11.24 15.03
C ALA A 373 -26.15 10.11 14.62
N ILE A 374 -24.85 10.40 14.57
CA ILE A 374 -23.80 9.41 14.27
C ILE A 374 -23.80 8.29 15.31
N GLU A 375 -23.90 8.63 16.60
CA GLU A 375 -24.00 7.63 17.66
C GLU A 375 -25.23 6.74 17.48
N THR A 376 -26.39 7.33 17.22
CA THR A 376 -27.65 6.57 17.05
C THR A 376 -27.56 5.64 15.84
N ALA A 377 -26.96 6.09 14.73
CA ALA A 377 -26.73 5.27 13.56
C ALA A 377 -25.81 4.08 13.89
N ILE A 378 -24.65 4.31 14.51
CA ILE A 378 -23.69 3.24 14.83
C ILE A 378 -24.28 2.21 15.81
N TRP A 379 -25.14 2.63 16.75
CA TRP A 379 -25.80 1.71 17.66
C TRP A 379 -26.98 0.97 17.03
N GLY A 380 -27.63 1.53 16.00
CA GLY A 380 -28.86 0.99 15.40
C GLY A 380 -30.10 1.06 16.31
N TYR A 381 -29.98 1.64 17.51
CA TYR A 381 -31.06 1.87 18.49
C TYR A 381 -30.64 2.96 19.49
N GLY A 382 -31.48 3.23 20.51
CA GLY A 382 -31.19 4.23 21.54
C GLY A 382 -29.83 4.03 22.23
N THR A 383 -29.05 5.12 22.35
CA THR A 383 -27.71 5.08 22.95
C THR A 383 -27.75 4.58 24.40
N PRO A 384 -26.87 3.62 24.79
CA PRO A 384 -26.86 3.09 26.16
C PRO A 384 -26.66 4.21 27.19
N PRO A 385 -27.55 4.32 28.21
CA PRO A 385 -27.42 5.34 29.24
C PRO A 385 -26.15 5.12 30.04
N GLY A 386 -25.44 6.21 30.34
CA GLY A 386 -24.22 6.15 31.14
C GLY A 386 -23.03 5.48 30.45
N ARG A 387 -22.98 5.38 29.11
CA ARG A 387 -21.77 5.00 28.35
C ARG A 387 -20.67 6.06 28.45
N SER A 388 -19.42 5.65 28.20
CA SER A 388 -18.31 6.59 28.03
C SER A 388 -18.35 7.17 26.61
N GLY A 389 -18.38 8.50 26.51
CA GLY A 389 -18.25 9.20 25.23
C GLY A 389 -16.86 9.01 24.64
N TYR A 390 -15.84 9.04 25.51
CA TYR A 390 -14.46 8.78 25.15
C TYR A 390 -14.27 7.39 24.53
N LEU A 391 -14.70 6.31 25.20
CA LEU A 391 -14.54 4.94 24.68
C LEU A 391 -15.34 4.74 23.39
N PHE A 392 -16.52 5.34 23.27
CA PHE A 392 -17.33 5.25 22.05
C PHE A 392 -16.58 5.82 20.85
N TRP A 393 -16.09 7.05 20.95
CA TRP A 393 -15.43 7.74 19.85
C TRP A 393 -14.02 7.23 19.56
N THR A 394 -13.34 6.63 20.54
CA THR A 394 -11.97 6.14 20.35
C THR A 394 -11.89 4.67 19.96
N ALA A 395 -12.74 3.80 20.51
CA ALA A 395 -12.67 2.36 20.30
C ALA A 395 -13.72 1.85 19.29
N ILE A 396 -14.94 2.41 19.24
CA ILE A 396 -16.03 1.89 18.38
C ILE A 396 -16.18 2.68 17.09
N ALA A 397 -16.60 3.95 17.20
CA ALA A 397 -16.89 4.78 16.03
C ALA A 397 -15.62 5.23 15.30
N GLY A 398 -14.52 5.35 16.05
CA GLY A 398 -13.27 5.90 15.56
C GLY A 398 -13.29 7.43 15.46
N LEU A 399 -12.14 8.03 15.75
CA LEU A 399 -11.99 9.49 15.83
C LEU A 399 -12.18 10.20 14.48
N ARG A 400 -12.12 9.47 13.36
CA ARG A 400 -12.40 10.01 12.03
C ARG A 400 -13.86 10.45 11.88
N CYS A 401 -14.78 9.79 12.58
CA CYS A 401 -16.20 10.13 12.60
C CYS A 401 -16.53 11.27 13.59
N HIS A 402 -15.58 11.65 14.47
CA HIS A 402 -15.79 12.73 15.42
C HIS A 402 -15.56 14.09 14.74
N LEU A 403 -16.64 14.82 14.45
CA LEU A 403 -16.62 16.08 13.69
C LEU A 403 -15.61 17.12 14.20
N GLU A 404 -15.55 17.39 15.51
CA GLU A 404 -14.57 18.35 16.03
C GLU A 404 -13.12 17.86 15.87
N CYS A 405 -12.88 16.54 15.96
CA CYS A 405 -11.56 15.96 15.74
C CYS A 405 -11.16 16.10 14.26
N ALA A 406 -12.11 15.88 13.35
CA ALA A 406 -11.88 16.01 11.92
C ALA A 406 -11.59 17.47 11.54
N LEU A 407 -12.39 18.42 12.05
CA LEU A 407 -12.15 19.86 11.86
C LEU A 407 -10.81 20.32 12.44
N SER A 408 -10.42 19.81 13.62
CA SER A 408 -9.12 20.08 14.23
C SER A 408 -7.98 19.45 13.43
N THR A 409 -8.17 18.26 12.85
CA THR A 409 -7.19 17.62 11.96
C THR A 409 -6.92 18.48 10.75
N GLU A 410 -7.97 18.94 10.06
CA GLU A 410 -7.83 19.81 8.88
C GLU A 410 -7.21 21.18 9.24
N ALA A 411 -7.57 21.77 10.38
CA ALA A 411 -6.96 23.01 10.85
C ALA A 411 -5.44 22.86 11.08
N ILE A 412 -5.01 21.75 11.67
CA ILE A 412 -3.59 21.45 11.89
C ILE A 412 -2.88 21.12 10.57
N MET A 413 -3.50 20.35 9.67
CA MET A 413 -2.94 20.03 8.35
C MET A 413 -2.75 21.29 7.50
N TYR A 414 -3.71 22.21 7.53
CA TYR A 414 -3.59 23.49 6.85
C TYR A 414 -2.43 24.33 7.41
N GLU A 415 -2.34 24.45 8.74
CA GLU A 415 -1.22 25.14 9.39
C GLU A 415 0.12 24.49 9.07
N TRP A 416 0.17 23.16 9.00
CA TRP A 416 1.36 22.41 8.61
C TRP A 416 1.81 22.76 7.20
N ARG A 417 0.90 22.68 6.22
CA ARG A 417 1.17 23.06 4.82
C ARG A 417 1.62 24.51 4.69
N ARG A 418 1.00 25.41 5.46
CA ARG A 418 1.38 26.83 5.52
C ARG A 418 2.82 27.00 6.00
N GLN A 419 3.19 26.35 7.10
CA GLN A 419 4.56 26.41 7.65
C GLN A 419 5.58 25.74 6.72
N VAL A 420 5.22 24.61 6.08
CA VAL A 420 6.05 24.00 5.03
C VAL A 420 6.29 24.98 3.89
N ASN A 421 5.26 25.67 3.41
CA ASN A 421 5.42 26.66 2.35
C ASN A 421 6.30 27.84 2.78
N LEU A 422 6.18 28.32 4.02
CA LEU A 422 7.07 29.35 4.58
C LEU A 422 8.52 28.87 4.63
N PHE A 423 8.75 27.66 5.15
CA PHE A 423 10.06 27.02 5.20
C PHE A 423 10.70 26.89 3.82
N LEU A 424 9.89 26.57 2.80
CA LEU A 424 10.32 26.46 1.41
C LEU A 424 10.41 27.80 0.67
N GLY A 425 10.15 28.93 1.32
CA GLY A 425 10.15 30.26 0.69
C GLY A 425 9.06 30.46 -0.37
N LYS A 426 8.00 29.65 -0.35
CA LYS A 426 6.85 29.76 -1.26
C LYS A 426 5.90 30.87 -0.79
N CYS A 427 5.23 31.51 -1.74
CA CYS A 427 4.20 32.51 -1.43
C CYS A 427 3.03 31.84 -0.68
N THR A 428 2.76 32.29 0.55
CA THR A 428 1.68 31.77 1.39
C THR A 428 1.25 32.80 2.43
N VAL A 429 0.11 32.57 3.09
CA VAL A 429 -0.40 33.45 4.14
C VAL A 429 0.57 33.45 5.33
N THR A 430 0.93 34.65 5.81
CA THR A 430 1.95 34.83 6.86
C THR A 430 1.44 34.50 8.26
N ARG A 431 0.13 34.56 8.50
CA ARG A 431 -0.50 34.30 9.79
C ARG A 431 -1.21 32.95 9.82
N ALA A 432 -1.16 32.30 10.97
CA ALA A 432 -1.94 31.09 11.24
C ALA A 432 -3.44 31.41 11.29
N SER A 433 -4.29 30.43 10.98
CA SER A 433 -5.73 30.59 11.11
C SER A 433 -6.14 30.65 12.59
N PRO A 434 -7.21 31.39 12.97
CA PRO A 434 -7.67 31.44 14.35
C PRO A 434 -7.98 30.06 14.94
N ARG A 435 -8.57 29.15 14.15
CA ARG A 435 -8.88 27.80 14.62
C ARG A 435 -7.63 26.94 14.78
N ALA A 436 -6.59 27.14 13.98
CA ALA A 436 -5.32 26.45 14.20
C ALA A 436 -4.74 26.83 15.58
N ILE A 437 -4.75 28.12 15.94
CA ILE A 437 -4.31 28.59 17.27
C ILE A 437 -5.15 27.96 18.39
N ASP A 438 -6.48 27.99 18.25
CA ASP A 438 -7.39 27.37 19.22
C ASP A 438 -7.12 25.86 19.35
N THR A 439 -6.87 25.18 18.22
CA THR A 439 -6.60 23.74 18.19
C THR A 439 -5.25 23.41 18.81
N PHE A 440 -4.21 24.21 18.59
CA PHE A 440 -2.92 24.04 19.27
C PHE A 440 -3.10 24.09 20.79
N ASN A 441 -3.83 25.08 21.30
CA ASN A 441 -4.12 25.18 22.73
C ASN A 441 -4.92 23.98 23.23
N LEU A 442 -5.97 23.57 22.50
CA LEU A 442 -6.84 22.45 22.86
C LEU A 442 -6.10 21.11 22.89
N LEU A 443 -5.19 20.88 21.95
CA LEU A 443 -4.38 19.66 21.87
C LEU A 443 -3.16 19.68 22.79
N ASN A 444 -2.89 20.80 23.49
CA ASN A 444 -1.65 21.06 24.21
C ASN A 444 -0.40 20.96 23.30
N TRP A 445 -0.51 21.49 22.08
CA TRP A 445 0.60 21.60 21.13
C TRP A 445 1.23 22.99 21.20
N LYS A 446 2.53 23.08 20.93
CA LYS A 446 3.26 24.35 20.89
C LYS A 446 4.12 24.41 19.64
N ASN A 447 4.12 25.55 18.95
CA ASN A 447 5.10 25.82 17.91
C ASN A 447 6.37 26.39 18.59
N LEU A 448 7.46 25.64 18.52
CA LEU A 448 8.77 26.02 19.08
C LEU A 448 9.60 26.77 18.01
N GLN A 449 10.83 27.16 18.36
CA GLN A 449 11.77 27.77 17.40
C GLN A 449 12.25 26.73 16.36
N ASN A 450 12.73 27.21 15.20
CA ASN A 450 13.31 26.41 14.11
C ASN A 450 12.36 25.37 13.48
N ASP A 451 11.09 25.72 13.31
CA ASP A 451 10.10 24.89 12.63
C ASP A 451 9.90 23.51 13.30
N VAL A 452 9.95 23.48 14.64
CA VAL A 452 9.68 22.29 15.46
C VAL A 452 8.39 22.50 16.22
N TRP A 453 7.49 21.52 16.17
CA TRP A 453 6.27 21.51 16.99
C TRP A 453 6.44 20.52 18.15
N GLN A 454 6.06 20.96 19.35
CA GLN A 454 5.93 20.12 20.53
C GLN A 454 4.51 19.59 20.62
N THR A 455 4.37 18.28 20.77
CA THR A 455 3.12 17.58 21.06
C THR A 455 3.21 16.92 22.45
N PRO A 456 2.09 16.44 23.03
CA PRO A 456 2.11 15.62 24.23
C PRO A 456 2.93 14.33 24.11
N PHE A 457 3.18 13.87 22.88
CA PHE A 457 3.92 12.63 22.61
C PHE A 457 5.38 12.86 22.24
N GLY A 458 5.83 14.12 22.18
CA GLY A 458 7.19 14.51 21.78
C GLY A 458 7.20 15.49 20.61
N GLN A 459 8.36 15.66 19.98
CA GLN A 459 8.59 16.70 18.97
C GLN A 459 8.45 16.19 17.54
N ILE A 460 8.01 17.07 16.64
CA ILE A 460 7.99 16.85 15.19
C ILE A 460 8.57 18.07 14.46
N ARG A 461 9.28 17.84 13.36
CA ARG A 461 9.83 18.90 12.50
C ARG A 461 8.90 19.15 11.32
N VAL A 462 8.58 20.42 11.05
CA VAL A 462 7.68 20.82 9.96
C VAL A 462 8.16 20.28 8.62
N GLY A 463 7.29 19.55 7.93
CA GLY A 463 7.55 18.97 6.61
C GLY A 463 8.37 17.68 6.60
N TRP A 464 8.67 17.08 7.76
CA TRP A 464 9.49 15.86 7.87
C TRP A 464 8.72 14.56 8.01
N ILE A 465 7.50 14.64 8.52
CA ILE A 465 6.60 13.50 8.66
C ILE A 465 5.52 13.53 7.59
N SER A 466 4.87 12.37 7.37
CA SER A 466 3.78 12.28 6.41
C SER A 466 2.52 13.00 6.89
N ASP A 467 1.66 13.41 5.94
CA ASP A 467 0.31 13.92 6.25
C ASP A 467 -0.49 12.89 7.06
N SER A 468 -0.29 11.58 6.80
CA SER A 468 -0.93 10.48 7.52
C SER A 468 -0.48 10.40 8.98
N ASP A 469 0.83 10.51 9.23
CA ASP A 469 1.42 10.49 10.57
C ASP A 469 0.99 11.72 11.36
N LEU A 470 0.98 12.91 10.74
CA LEU A 470 0.50 14.13 11.36
C LEU A 470 -0.98 14.00 11.78
N ALA A 471 -1.84 13.53 10.87
CA ALA A 471 -3.25 13.31 11.18
C ALA A 471 -3.43 12.26 12.28
N LYS A 472 -2.56 11.24 12.35
CA LYS A 472 -2.54 10.26 13.42
C LYS A 472 -2.17 10.89 14.76
N LEU A 473 -1.15 11.75 14.81
CA LEU A 473 -0.77 12.49 16.03
C LEU A 473 -1.87 13.42 16.53
N VAL A 474 -2.60 14.08 15.62
CA VAL A 474 -3.77 14.91 16.00
C VAL A 474 -4.85 14.04 16.64
N ARG A 475 -5.20 12.90 16.03
CA ARG A 475 -6.17 11.96 16.59
C ARG A 475 -5.72 11.42 17.95
N LEU A 476 -4.46 11.04 18.09
CA LEU A 476 -3.90 10.59 19.37
C LEU A 476 -4.00 11.70 20.42
N SER A 477 -3.72 12.95 20.06
CA SER A 477 -3.86 14.09 20.99
C SER A 477 -5.33 14.30 21.37
N TRP A 478 -6.25 14.09 20.44
CA TRP A 478 -7.69 14.15 20.68
C TRP A 478 -8.19 13.08 21.65
N THR A 479 -7.56 11.90 21.70
CA THR A 479 -7.90 10.89 22.72
C THR A 479 -7.73 11.46 24.13
N ARG A 480 -6.71 12.29 24.37
CA ARG A 480 -6.48 12.94 25.67
C ARG A 480 -7.55 13.98 25.97
N VAL A 481 -7.97 14.76 24.98
CA VAL A 481 -9.08 15.74 25.09
C VAL A 481 -10.39 15.04 25.44
N LEU A 482 -10.70 13.93 24.77
CA LEU A 482 -11.90 13.15 25.05
C LEU A 482 -11.84 12.48 26.42
N PHE A 483 -10.68 11.93 26.81
CA PHE A 483 -10.49 11.37 28.14
C PHE A 483 -10.80 12.40 29.23
N GLN A 484 -10.21 13.60 29.12
CA GLN A 484 -10.39 14.68 30.10
C GLN A 484 -11.82 15.26 30.13
N SER A 485 -12.59 15.11 29.05
CA SER A 485 -13.98 15.57 28.96
C SER A 485 -15.01 14.47 29.27
N ASP A 486 -14.58 13.24 29.52
CA ASP A 486 -15.48 12.14 29.85
C ASP A 486 -15.94 12.21 31.30
N THR A 487 -17.26 12.18 31.49
CA THR A 487 -17.92 12.23 32.79
C THR A 487 -17.54 11.11 33.77
N LYS A 488 -16.89 10.04 33.30
CA LYS A 488 -16.43 8.91 34.13
C LYS A 488 -15.01 9.06 34.62
N THR A 489 -14.28 10.07 34.18
CA THR A 489 -12.95 10.40 34.67
C THR A 489 -13.07 11.45 35.78
N GLN A 490 -12.24 11.32 36.81
CA GLN A 490 -12.25 12.23 37.97
C GLN A 490 -10.98 13.09 38.08
N GLU A 491 -9.92 12.74 37.35
CA GLU A 491 -8.60 13.36 37.46
C GLU A 491 -8.02 13.71 36.09
N HIS A 492 -7.13 14.70 36.07
CA HIS A 492 -6.38 15.06 34.88
C HIS A 492 -5.44 13.90 34.47
N LEU A 493 -5.45 13.53 33.19
CA LEU A 493 -4.53 12.53 32.64
C LEU A 493 -3.09 13.04 32.71
N PRO A 494 -2.17 12.41 33.48
CA PRO A 494 -0.79 12.86 33.57
C PRO A 494 -0.08 12.84 32.21
N ASP A 495 0.83 13.78 31.97
CA ASP A 495 1.54 13.92 30.69
C ASP A 495 2.40 12.71 30.32
N HIS A 496 2.96 12.02 31.31
CA HIS A 496 3.79 10.84 31.11
C HIS A 496 3.00 9.54 30.94
N LEU A 497 1.67 9.56 31.09
CA LEU A 497 0.81 8.38 30.94
C LEU A 497 -0.12 8.54 29.75
N ASN A 498 -0.44 7.41 29.11
CA ASN A 498 -1.40 7.38 28.02
C ASN A 498 -2.30 6.13 28.09
N PRO A 499 -3.58 6.24 27.69
CA PRO A 499 -4.48 5.10 27.67
C PRO A 499 -4.06 4.04 26.63
N TYR A 500 -4.02 2.77 27.04
CA TYR A 500 -3.66 1.64 26.19
C TYR A 500 -4.90 0.91 25.69
N PHE A 501 -5.01 0.73 24.37
CA PHE A 501 -6.21 0.18 23.71
C PHE A 501 -6.11 -1.29 23.29
N GLY A 502 -4.99 -1.98 23.59
CA GLY A 502 -4.80 -3.37 23.16
C GLY A 502 -5.92 -4.31 23.60
N PHE A 503 -6.36 -4.21 24.86
CA PHE A 503 -7.50 -4.98 25.39
C PHE A 503 -8.81 -4.71 24.64
N HIS A 504 -9.15 -3.42 24.43
CA HIS A 504 -10.36 -3.04 23.71
C HIS A 504 -10.33 -3.52 22.25
N ASN A 505 -9.18 -3.39 21.58
CA ASN A 505 -9.00 -3.84 20.21
C ASN A 505 -9.13 -5.37 20.06
N ALA A 506 -8.64 -6.14 21.03
CA ALA A 506 -8.82 -7.60 21.06
C ALA A 506 -10.30 -7.97 21.27
N MET A 507 -10.94 -7.36 22.27
CA MET A 507 -12.34 -7.62 22.59
C MET A 507 -13.30 -7.24 21.45
N ILE A 508 -13.06 -6.14 20.73
CA ILE A 508 -13.87 -5.74 19.56
C ILE A 508 -13.77 -6.78 18.45
N LYS A 509 -12.58 -7.37 18.22
CA LYS A 509 -12.38 -8.41 17.19
C LYS A 509 -13.07 -9.73 17.55
N GLU A 510 -13.25 -10.01 18.84
CA GLU A 510 -13.76 -11.29 19.34
C GLU A 510 -15.28 -11.28 19.64
N CYS A 511 -15.94 -10.12 19.72
CA CYS A 511 -17.29 -10.03 20.28
C CYS A 511 -18.42 -9.88 19.24
N GLY A 512 -19.38 -10.81 19.27
CA GLY A 512 -20.67 -10.76 18.55
C GLY A 512 -21.90 -10.45 19.41
N GLU A 513 -21.77 -10.18 20.71
CA GLU A 513 -22.92 -9.96 21.61
C GLU A 513 -23.05 -8.50 22.08
N ARG A 514 -24.27 -7.94 21.95
CA ARG A 514 -24.67 -6.57 22.34
C ARG A 514 -24.25 -6.19 23.76
N TYR A 515 -24.36 -7.13 24.69
CA TYR A 515 -23.97 -6.95 26.08
C TYR A 515 -22.45 -6.68 26.22
N LYS A 516 -21.61 -7.41 25.49
CA LYS A 516 -20.14 -7.22 25.51
C LYS A 516 -19.76 -5.83 24.99
N MET A 517 -20.44 -5.32 23.96
CA MET A 517 -20.26 -3.95 23.46
C MET A 517 -20.65 -2.89 24.49
N THR A 518 -21.73 -3.09 25.26
CA THR A 518 -22.08 -2.17 26.36
C THR A 518 -21.06 -2.21 27.50
N VAL A 519 -20.51 -3.38 27.84
CA VAL A 519 -19.45 -3.52 28.85
C VAL A 519 -18.18 -2.78 28.41
N LEU A 520 -17.74 -2.97 27.16
CA LEU A 520 -16.58 -2.28 26.58
C LEU A 520 -16.72 -0.76 26.64
N MET A 521 -17.94 -0.23 26.52
CA MET A 521 -18.21 1.22 26.57
C MET A 521 -18.40 1.74 28.00
N ALA A 522 -17.98 0.94 28.98
CA ALA A 522 -18.17 1.19 30.40
C ALA A 522 -19.67 1.38 30.73
N ALA A 523 -20.59 0.83 29.94
CA ALA A 523 -22.04 1.07 30.02
C ALA A 523 -22.82 -0.16 30.52
N ALA A 524 -22.15 -1.15 31.12
CA ALA A 524 -22.80 -2.37 31.57
C ALA A 524 -23.91 -2.08 32.59
N SER A 525 -25.03 -2.79 32.44
CA SER A 525 -26.16 -2.73 33.36
C SER A 525 -25.75 -3.19 34.75
N ASP A 526 -26.18 -2.46 35.78
CA ASP A 526 -26.01 -2.87 37.17
C ASP A 526 -27.22 -3.74 37.57
N GLY A 527 -26.97 -5.02 37.86
CA GLY A 527 -28.00 -5.97 38.23
C GLY A 527 -28.79 -5.55 39.47
N ARG A 528 -28.18 -4.78 40.39
CA ARG A 528 -28.90 -4.23 41.56
C ARG A 528 -29.90 -3.15 41.17
N ILE A 529 -29.63 -2.40 40.10
CA ILE A 529 -30.56 -1.40 39.57
C ILE A 529 -31.72 -2.12 38.85
N LEU A 530 -31.43 -3.17 38.09
CA LEU A 530 -32.46 -3.97 37.42
C LEU A 530 -33.36 -4.70 38.42
N GLU A 531 -32.79 -5.24 39.50
CA GLU A 531 -33.56 -5.83 40.61
C GLU A 531 -34.50 -4.81 41.26
N ARG A 532 -34.03 -3.58 41.52
CA ARG A 532 -34.90 -2.49 42.00
C ARG A 532 -36.01 -2.12 41.01
N MET A 533 -35.78 -2.32 39.72
CA MET A 533 -36.77 -2.13 38.66
C MET A 533 -37.63 -3.38 38.40
N GLY A 534 -37.51 -4.43 39.21
CA GLY A 534 -38.33 -5.64 39.13
C GLY A 534 -37.88 -6.66 38.08
N ALA A 535 -36.67 -6.52 37.53
CA ALA A 535 -36.09 -7.42 36.54
C ALA A 535 -34.76 -8.00 37.10
N PRO A 536 -34.80 -8.96 38.04
CA PRO A 536 -33.57 -9.53 38.59
C PRO A 536 -32.77 -10.26 37.52
N GLU A 537 -31.48 -9.95 37.44
CA GLU A 537 -30.52 -10.56 36.52
C GLU A 537 -29.58 -11.50 37.27
N VAL A 538 -29.20 -12.62 36.65
CA VAL A 538 -28.25 -13.59 37.22
C VAL A 538 -27.03 -13.68 36.33
N CYS A 539 -25.85 -13.46 36.90
CA CYS A 539 -24.59 -13.57 36.19
C CYS A 539 -24.32 -15.02 35.75
N ALA A 540 -23.52 -15.22 34.70
CA ALA A 540 -23.05 -16.55 34.27
C ALA A 540 -22.28 -17.32 35.37
N CYS A 541 -21.70 -16.61 36.35
CA CYS A 541 -21.05 -17.23 37.52
C CYS A 541 -22.02 -17.61 38.66
N GLY A 542 -23.33 -17.37 38.49
CA GLY A 542 -24.38 -17.66 39.46
C GLY A 542 -24.67 -16.56 40.48
N ILE A 543 -23.99 -15.40 40.41
CA ILE A 543 -24.30 -14.26 41.30
C ILE A 543 -25.61 -13.59 40.86
N ASN A 544 -26.55 -13.46 41.80
CA ASN A 544 -27.78 -12.69 41.63
C ASN A 544 -27.48 -11.18 41.72
N SER A 545 -28.10 -10.40 40.85
CA SER A 545 -28.02 -8.94 40.80
C SER A 545 -26.57 -8.43 40.85
N PRO A 546 -25.69 -8.92 39.95
CA PRO A 546 -24.28 -8.56 39.97
C PRO A 546 -24.13 -7.05 39.73
N ASP A 547 -23.27 -6.40 40.52
CA ASP A 547 -22.96 -5.00 40.23
C ASP A 547 -22.10 -4.89 38.97
N ARG A 548 -22.07 -3.68 38.41
CA ARG A 548 -21.32 -3.40 37.19
C ARG A 548 -19.85 -3.79 37.33
N GLU A 549 -19.25 -3.62 38.52
CA GLU A 549 -17.85 -3.95 38.76
C GLU A 549 -17.63 -5.47 38.72
N HIS A 550 -18.55 -6.26 39.28
CA HIS A 550 -18.51 -7.72 39.20
C HIS A 550 -18.58 -8.22 37.77
N LEU A 551 -19.57 -7.74 37.01
CA LEU A 551 -19.74 -8.11 35.59
C LEU A 551 -18.52 -7.75 34.74
N THR A 552 -17.80 -6.71 35.15
CA THR A 552 -16.69 -6.14 34.40
C THR A 552 -15.34 -6.76 34.80
N PHE A 553 -15.10 -7.01 36.10
CA PHE A 553 -13.80 -7.41 36.65
C PHE A 553 -13.84 -8.75 37.39
N HIS A 554 -14.84 -8.98 38.23
CA HIS A 554 -14.80 -10.02 39.26
C HIS A 554 -15.63 -11.27 38.94
N CYS A 555 -16.19 -11.38 37.73
CA CYS A 555 -16.94 -12.55 37.30
C CYS A 555 -16.03 -13.75 37.04
N ASN A 556 -16.17 -14.80 37.85
CA ASN A 556 -15.37 -16.03 37.75
C ASN A 556 -15.72 -16.91 36.53
N ALA A 557 -16.82 -16.62 35.83
CA ALA A 557 -17.20 -17.31 34.59
C ALA A 557 -16.60 -16.64 33.34
N ASP A 558 -15.96 -15.48 33.50
CA ASP A 558 -15.29 -14.78 32.41
C ASP A 558 -13.86 -15.33 32.23
N THR A 559 -13.60 -15.92 31.07
CA THR A 559 -12.31 -16.53 30.73
C THR A 559 -11.32 -15.56 30.09
N ALA A 560 -11.72 -14.31 29.84
CA ALA A 560 -10.86 -13.31 29.22
C ALA A 560 -9.77 -12.83 30.20
N GLU A 561 -8.52 -12.79 29.75
CA GLU A 561 -7.40 -12.25 30.52
C GLU A 561 -7.56 -10.72 30.64
N LYS A 562 -7.80 -10.21 31.85
CA LYS A 562 -8.08 -8.79 32.10
C LYS A 562 -6.82 -8.01 32.44
N PRO A 563 -6.71 -6.73 32.01
CA PRO A 563 -5.58 -5.89 32.40
C PRO A 563 -5.56 -5.61 33.90
N VAL A 564 -4.36 -5.49 34.48
CA VAL A 564 -4.18 -5.04 35.87
C VAL A 564 -4.42 -3.53 35.95
N LEU A 565 -5.53 -3.12 36.55
CA LEU A 565 -5.92 -1.72 36.69
C LEU A 565 -5.62 -1.21 38.10
N LYS A 566 -5.03 -0.02 38.21
CA LYS A 566 -4.44 0.49 39.48
C LYS A 566 -5.22 1.67 40.06
N THR A 567 -5.88 2.44 39.20
CA THR A 567 -6.56 3.69 39.57
C THR A 567 -8.06 3.58 39.39
N HIS A 568 -8.79 4.52 40.00
CA HIS A 568 -10.23 4.62 39.86
C HIS A 568 -10.65 4.85 38.40
N ASN A 569 -9.94 5.71 37.67
CA ASN A 569 -10.21 6.01 36.26
C ASN A 569 -9.99 4.78 35.37
N GLU A 570 -8.88 4.06 35.57
CA GLU A 570 -8.59 2.82 34.84
C GLU A 570 -9.72 1.79 35.05
N THR A 571 -10.11 1.58 36.31
CA THR A 571 -11.20 0.66 36.70
C THR A 571 -12.55 1.10 36.12
N ARG A 572 -12.87 2.40 36.11
CA ARG A 572 -14.15 2.91 35.59
C ARG A 572 -14.27 2.81 34.07
N LEU A 573 -13.15 2.84 33.36
CA LEU A 573 -13.08 2.83 31.90
C LEU A 573 -12.57 1.52 31.31
N LEU A 574 -12.29 0.49 32.11
CA LEU A 574 -11.68 -0.77 31.63
C LEU A 574 -10.33 -0.57 30.92
N GLN A 575 -9.64 0.54 31.19
CA GLN A 575 -8.53 0.97 30.35
C GLN A 575 -7.27 1.20 31.16
N PRO A 576 -6.20 0.42 30.95
CA PRO A 576 -4.92 0.67 31.61
C PRO A 576 -4.26 1.94 31.08
N LEU A 577 -3.62 2.68 31.98
CA LEU A 577 -2.75 3.81 31.68
C LEU A 577 -1.30 3.32 31.71
N VAL A 578 -0.59 3.49 30.62
CA VAL A 578 0.81 3.05 30.47
C VAL A 578 1.73 4.26 30.31
N PRO A 579 2.99 4.19 30.78
CA PRO A 579 3.98 5.22 30.53
C PRO A 579 4.24 5.42 29.04
N LEU A 580 4.34 6.68 28.61
CA LEU A 580 4.87 7.01 27.29
C LEU A 580 6.38 6.83 27.28
N PRO A 581 6.98 6.29 26.20
CA PRO A 581 8.41 6.19 26.09
C PRO A 581 9.03 7.59 25.98
N ASN A 582 10.25 7.75 26.52
CA ASN A 582 11.01 8.98 26.32
C ASN A 582 11.49 9.04 24.86
N THR A 583 10.93 9.97 24.08
CA THR A 583 11.33 10.19 22.68
C THR A 583 12.58 11.07 22.61
N PRO A 584 13.61 10.72 21.82
CA PRO A 584 14.77 11.58 21.64
C PRO A 584 14.38 12.95 21.09
N ILE A 585 14.96 14.02 21.66
CA ILE A 585 14.67 15.41 21.27
C ILE A 585 15.18 15.66 19.85
N ILE A 586 14.43 16.43 19.06
CA ILE A 586 14.87 16.83 17.73
C ILE A 586 16.05 17.80 17.87
N SER A 587 17.23 17.36 17.48
CA SER A 587 18.45 18.17 17.42
C SER A 587 18.60 18.87 16.07
N ALA A 588 19.61 19.75 15.96
CA ALA A 588 20.00 20.29 14.66
C ALA A 588 20.46 19.16 13.73
N LEU A 589 20.06 19.25 12.45
CA LEU A 589 20.44 18.29 11.42
C LEU A 589 21.95 18.39 11.19
N THR A 590 22.67 17.44 11.77
CA THR A 590 24.13 17.39 11.75
C THR A 590 24.55 16.00 11.25
N ALA A 591 25.56 15.97 10.40
CA ALA A 591 26.09 14.72 9.88
C ALA A 591 26.77 13.92 11.00
N ASN A 592 26.65 12.59 10.96
CA ASN A 592 27.51 11.72 11.77
C ASN A 592 28.99 11.97 11.41
N VAL A 593 29.77 12.43 12.38
CA VAL A 593 31.17 12.86 12.19
C VAL A 593 32.07 11.70 11.74
N GLU A 594 31.84 10.50 12.27
CA GLU A 594 32.61 9.31 11.93
C GLU A 594 32.31 8.87 10.49
N LEU A 595 31.04 8.94 10.06
CA LEU A 595 30.65 8.67 8.67
C LEU A 595 31.29 9.68 7.71
N VAL A 596 31.31 10.98 8.05
CA VAL A 596 31.99 12.01 7.24
C VAL A 596 33.48 11.71 7.05
N GLN A 597 34.17 11.35 8.14
CA GLN A 597 35.59 11.01 8.09
C GLN A 597 35.84 9.75 7.25
N CYS A 598 35.00 8.73 7.42
CA CYS A 598 35.05 7.50 6.65
C CYS A 598 34.88 7.76 5.15
N LEU A 599 33.88 8.55 4.76
CA LEU A 599 33.63 8.91 3.36
C LEU A 599 34.82 9.63 2.72
N ARG A 600 35.45 10.57 3.44
CA ARG A 600 36.66 11.26 2.94
C ARG A 600 37.82 10.30 2.73
N GLN A 601 38.03 9.37 3.67
CA GLN A 601 39.12 8.39 3.59
C GLN A 601 38.92 7.43 2.41
N LEU A 602 37.71 6.88 2.25
CA LEU A 602 37.39 5.96 1.16
C LEU A 602 37.52 6.63 -0.21
N TYR A 603 37.00 7.86 -0.34
CA TYR A 603 37.09 8.61 -1.60
C TYR A 603 38.53 9.03 -1.94
N ALA A 604 39.38 9.31 -0.94
CA ALA A 604 40.77 9.67 -1.16
C ALA A 604 41.62 8.51 -1.72
N VAL A 605 41.20 7.26 -1.52
CA VAL A 605 41.94 6.08 -1.99
C VAL A 605 41.61 5.75 -3.44
N ASP A 606 40.34 5.71 -3.80
CA ASP A 606 39.87 5.18 -5.10
C ASP A 606 39.36 6.28 -6.05
N HIS A 607 39.11 7.49 -5.55
CA HIS A 607 38.47 8.59 -6.29
C HIS A 607 37.14 8.20 -6.98
N SER A 608 36.54 7.09 -6.56
CA SER A 608 35.29 6.55 -7.06
C SER A 608 34.15 6.85 -6.08
N PRO A 609 32.90 7.03 -6.56
CA PRO A 609 31.75 7.22 -5.68
C PRO A 609 31.63 6.11 -4.64
N VAL A 610 31.53 6.48 -3.36
CA VAL A 610 31.47 5.52 -2.25
C VAL A 610 30.08 4.88 -2.21
N VAL A 611 30.02 3.55 -2.14
CA VAL A 611 28.76 2.81 -2.02
C VAL A 611 28.32 2.74 -0.56
N LEU A 612 27.06 3.08 -0.30
CA LEU A 612 26.40 3.04 1.00
C LEU A 612 25.11 2.23 0.89
N ALA A 613 24.97 1.19 1.70
CA ALA A 613 23.69 0.52 1.94
C ALA A 613 22.98 1.15 3.14
N LEU A 614 21.67 1.39 3.01
CA LEU A 614 20.87 2.10 3.99
C LEU A 614 19.68 1.24 4.41
N ASP A 615 19.34 1.26 5.70
CA ASP A 615 18.13 0.62 6.22
C ASP A 615 17.56 1.38 7.43
N GLY A 616 16.27 1.17 7.70
CA GLY A 616 15.55 1.67 8.86
C GLY A 616 14.71 0.55 9.50
N SER A 617 14.99 0.25 10.77
CA SER A 617 14.35 -0.84 11.52
C SER A 617 13.49 -0.31 12.66
N CYS A 618 12.48 -1.10 13.03
CA CYS A 618 11.58 -0.86 14.15
C CYS A 618 11.06 -2.20 14.69
N LEU A 619 10.96 -2.36 16.02
CA LEU A 619 10.33 -3.53 16.66
C LEU A 619 8.81 -3.45 16.50
N VAL A 620 8.28 -4.10 15.46
CA VAL A 620 6.86 -3.94 15.07
C VAL A 620 5.93 -4.80 15.93
N ASN A 621 4.96 -4.14 16.57
CA ASN A 621 3.65 -4.73 16.88
C ASN A 621 2.54 -3.75 16.40
N PRO A 622 1.75 -4.08 15.36
CA PRO A 622 0.77 -3.17 14.79
C PRO A 622 -0.23 -2.66 15.84
N GLY A 623 -0.39 -1.34 15.94
CA GLY A 623 -1.27 -0.70 16.93
C GLY A 623 -0.56 -0.21 18.21
N ASN A 624 0.73 -0.49 18.36
CA ASN A 624 1.57 0.00 19.46
C ASN A 624 2.55 1.10 19.02
N ASP A 625 2.23 1.85 17.97
CA ASP A 625 3.17 2.78 17.32
C ASP A 625 3.69 3.90 18.24
N LEU A 626 2.99 4.19 19.33
CA LEU A 626 3.41 5.14 20.36
C LEU A 626 4.46 4.59 21.33
N TYR A 627 4.66 3.27 21.36
CA TYR A 627 5.47 2.56 22.35
C TYR A 627 6.67 1.85 21.73
N GLN A 628 6.98 2.15 20.48
CA GLN A 628 8.08 1.54 19.74
C GLN A 628 9.18 2.55 19.45
N TRP A 629 10.42 2.05 19.36
CA TRP A 629 11.55 2.81 18.86
C TRP A 629 11.93 2.34 17.46
N ALA A 630 12.44 3.29 16.69
CA ALA A 630 12.95 3.07 15.36
C ALA A 630 14.37 3.61 15.28
N SER A 631 15.20 2.94 14.49
CA SER A 631 16.62 3.21 14.33
C SER A 631 17.01 3.06 12.88
N TRP A 632 18.07 3.77 12.50
CA TRP A 632 18.61 3.75 11.15
C TRP A 632 19.99 3.10 11.14
N GLY A 633 20.35 2.49 10.01
CA GLY A 633 21.62 1.83 9.76
C GLY A 633 22.19 2.20 8.40
N ILE A 634 23.51 2.39 8.35
CA ILE A 634 24.28 2.70 7.13
C ILE A 634 25.52 1.83 7.10
N VAL A 635 25.78 1.17 5.98
CA VAL A 635 26.97 0.33 5.80
C VAL A 635 27.71 0.72 4.52
N THR A 636 29.03 0.88 4.60
CA THR A 636 29.89 1.19 3.45
C THR A 636 30.23 -0.05 2.63
N SER A 637 30.74 0.12 1.40
CA SER A 637 31.32 -0.98 0.61
C SER A 637 32.43 -1.75 1.34
N THR A 638 33.13 -1.10 2.27
CA THR A 638 34.14 -1.72 3.14
C THR A 638 33.57 -2.40 4.38
N LYS A 639 32.23 -2.53 4.46
CA LYS A 639 31.48 -3.17 5.56
C LYS A 639 31.64 -2.46 6.92
N LEU A 640 31.96 -1.16 6.92
CA LEU A 640 31.91 -0.33 8.13
C LEU A 640 30.47 0.10 8.36
N SER A 641 29.97 -0.13 9.58
CA SER A 641 28.59 0.14 9.97
C SER A 641 28.46 1.38 10.85
N PHE A 642 27.44 2.19 10.58
CA PHE A 642 27.03 3.35 11.36
C PHE A 642 25.54 3.24 11.65
N ASN A 643 25.12 3.68 12.83
CA ASN A 643 23.71 3.63 13.22
C ASN A 643 23.35 4.75 14.19
N GLY A 644 22.05 4.89 14.43
CA GLY A 644 21.52 5.81 15.42
C GLY A 644 20.03 5.61 15.67
N LEU A 645 19.56 6.17 16.78
CA LEU A 645 18.12 6.24 17.08
C LEU A 645 17.48 7.36 16.27
N LEU A 646 16.24 7.14 15.83
CA LEU A 646 15.43 8.18 15.22
C LEU A 646 15.06 9.26 16.26
N THR A 647 15.09 10.53 15.86
CA THR A 647 14.67 11.65 16.73
C THR A 647 13.21 12.04 16.50
N GLY A 648 12.60 12.68 17.50
CA GLY A 648 11.18 13.03 17.47
C GLY A 648 10.27 11.89 17.91
N CYS A 649 8.95 12.08 17.76
CA CYS A 649 7.95 11.14 18.29
C CYS A 649 7.32 10.18 17.26
N VAL A 650 7.76 10.20 16.00
CA VAL A 650 7.22 9.35 14.93
C VAL A 650 8.22 8.24 14.61
N HIS A 651 8.07 7.09 15.26
CA HIS A 651 8.94 5.92 15.08
C HIS A 651 8.30 4.88 14.16
N THR A 652 8.25 5.17 12.85
CA THR A 652 7.81 4.20 11.83
C THR A 652 8.98 3.70 11.00
N PRO A 653 8.91 2.50 10.39
CA PRO A 653 9.96 2.01 9.49
C PRO A 653 10.28 3.03 8.38
N ALA A 654 9.24 3.59 7.75
CA ALA A 654 9.40 4.61 6.72
C ALA A 654 10.08 5.90 7.23
N ALA A 655 9.89 6.27 8.50
CA ALA A 655 10.58 7.42 9.09
C ALA A 655 12.06 7.10 9.38
N ALA A 656 12.37 5.88 9.83
CA ALA A 656 13.74 5.44 10.04
C ALA A 656 14.54 5.35 8.74
N GLU A 657 13.96 4.83 7.65
CA GLU A 657 14.62 4.80 6.35
C GLU A 657 14.88 6.21 5.80
N ARG A 658 13.95 7.16 6.02
CA ARG A 658 14.17 8.58 5.68
C ARG A 658 15.32 9.18 6.49
N GLU A 659 15.45 8.80 7.75
CA GLU A 659 16.57 9.24 8.58
C GLU A 659 17.90 8.64 8.10
N ALA A 660 17.94 7.36 7.73
CA ALA A 660 19.12 6.74 7.12
C ALA A 660 19.55 7.50 5.85
N LEU A 661 18.59 7.86 5.00
CA LEU A 661 18.83 8.64 3.79
C LEU A 661 19.40 10.04 4.12
N VAL A 662 18.80 10.78 5.04
CA VAL A 662 19.30 12.14 5.33
C VAL A 662 20.67 12.11 5.99
N GLN A 663 20.95 11.13 6.86
CA GLN A 663 22.27 10.98 7.48
C GLN A 663 23.35 10.66 6.43
N ALA A 664 23.06 9.78 5.46
CA ALA A 664 23.95 9.52 4.33
C ALA A 664 24.21 10.78 3.49
N MET A 665 23.15 11.52 3.16
CA MET A 665 23.22 12.73 2.33
C MET A 665 23.94 13.88 3.04
N LEU A 666 23.70 14.07 4.34
CA LEU A 666 24.39 15.05 5.19
C LEU A 666 25.88 14.74 5.26
N ALA A 667 26.23 13.47 5.44
CA ALA A 667 27.62 13.05 5.49
C ALA A 667 28.33 13.24 4.14
N ALA A 668 27.69 12.84 3.04
CA ALA A 668 28.22 13.03 1.69
C ALA A 668 28.43 14.51 1.35
N HIS A 669 27.45 15.35 1.67
CA HIS A 669 27.53 16.79 1.46
C HIS A 669 28.65 17.43 2.30
N SER A 670 28.77 17.06 3.58
CA SER A 670 29.81 17.57 4.48
C SER A 670 31.21 17.06 4.12
N ALA A 671 31.30 15.85 3.57
CA ALA A 671 32.53 15.27 3.05
C ALA A 671 32.91 15.85 1.67
N ALA A 672 31.95 16.47 0.96
CA ALA A 672 32.06 16.93 -0.42
C ALA A 672 32.46 15.81 -1.40
N VAL A 673 31.84 14.63 -1.26
CA VAL A 673 32.14 13.44 -2.08
C VAL A 673 30.88 12.89 -2.78
N PRO A 674 31.02 12.28 -3.97
CA PRO A 674 29.94 11.55 -4.62
C PRO A 674 29.64 10.22 -3.91
N VAL A 675 28.36 9.84 -3.91
CA VAL A 675 27.90 8.59 -3.27
C VAL A 675 26.95 7.77 -4.16
N ARG A 676 26.95 6.46 -3.94
CA ARG A 676 26.05 5.47 -4.53
C ARG A 676 25.22 4.84 -3.41
N LEU A 677 23.90 5.00 -3.46
CA LEU A 677 22.99 4.58 -2.39
C LEU A 677 22.26 3.29 -2.77
N LEU A 678 22.43 2.26 -1.96
CA LEU A 678 21.69 1.00 -2.05
C LEU A 678 20.60 0.99 -0.97
N ILE A 679 19.33 0.93 -1.38
CA ILE A 679 18.18 1.08 -0.48
C ILE A 679 17.15 0.01 -0.83
N ASP A 680 16.60 -0.66 0.16
CA ASP A 680 15.60 -1.72 -0.05
C ASP A 680 14.14 -1.21 -0.11
N ASN A 681 13.93 0.04 0.29
CA ASN A 681 12.67 0.74 0.11
C ASN A 681 12.50 1.30 -1.31
N GLU A 682 11.72 0.59 -2.12
CA GLU A 682 11.47 0.96 -3.52
C GLU A 682 10.78 2.34 -3.67
N ALA A 683 9.94 2.73 -2.72
CA ALA A 683 9.21 4.01 -2.78
C ALA A 683 10.17 5.20 -2.59
N ILE A 684 11.09 5.11 -1.62
CA ILE A 684 12.15 6.11 -1.41
C ILE A 684 13.05 6.19 -2.65
N VAL A 685 13.47 5.06 -3.22
CA VAL A 685 14.31 5.04 -4.43
C VAL A 685 13.61 5.70 -5.62
N LYS A 686 12.36 5.32 -5.91
CA LYS A 686 11.58 5.91 -7.01
C LYS A 686 11.42 7.41 -6.82
N ARG A 687 11.18 7.85 -5.59
CA ARG A 687 10.99 9.26 -5.24
C ARG A 687 12.28 10.07 -5.38
N LEU A 688 13.40 9.52 -4.92
CA LEU A 688 14.72 10.13 -5.06
C LEU A 688 15.13 10.21 -6.53
N LEU A 689 14.95 9.14 -7.31
CA LEU A 689 15.19 9.13 -8.76
C LEU A 689 14.37 10.19 -9.50
N ARG A 690 13.09 10.37 -9.13
CA ARG A 690 12.23 11.41 -9.70
C ARG A 690 12.79 12.81 -9.42
N GLY A 691 13.25 13.06 -8.20
CA GLY A 691 13.88 14.31 -7.81
C GLY A 691 15.18 14.57 -8.56
N LEU A 692 16.08 13.59 -8.59
CA LEU A 692 17.39 13.70 -9.24
C LEU A 692 17.30 13.87 -10.76
N ARG A 693 16.36 13.18 -11.44
CA ARG A 693 16.24 13.23 -12.91
C ARG A 693 15.40 14.39 -13.43
N PHE A 694 14.33 14.75 -12.73
CA PHE A 694 13.33 15.70 -13.23
C PHE A 694 13.18 16.95 -12.37
N GLY A 695 13.96 17.09 -11.28
CA GLY A 695 13.83 18.20 -10.35
C GLY A 695 12.51 18.21 -9.57
N ASN A 696 11.72 17.13 -9.62
CA ASN A 696 10.40 17.09 -8.99
C ASN A 696 10.43 16.49 -7.58
N TRP A 697 10.54 17.39 -6.60
CA TRP A 697 10.59 17.10 -5.17
C TRP A 697 9.24 17.28 -4.45
N ASN A 698 8.13 17.55 -5.17
CA ASN A 698 6.80 17.78 -4.58
C ASN A 698 6.08 16.49 -4.15
N GLY A 699 5.41 16.52 -3.00
CA GLY A 699 4.66 15.38 -2.44
C GLY A 699 4.73 15.32 -0.92
N ASP A 700 4.33 14.18 -0.35
CA ASP A 700 4.37 13.92 1.08
C ASP A 700 5.78 14.11 1.68
N ALA A 701 5.86 14.63 2.91
CA ALA A 701 7.10 15.10 3.55
C ALA A 701 7.90 16.10 2.68
N ALA A 702 7.23 17.09 2.09
CA ALA A 702 7.85 18.05 1.16
C ALA A 702 9.08 18.79 1.73
N GLY A 703 9.05 19.16 3.02
CA GLY A 703 10.18 19.81 3.68
C GLY A 703 11.43 18.93 3.71
N PHE A 704 11.26 17.63 4.01
CA PHE A 704 12.33 16.64 3.92
C PHE A 704 12.90 16.52 2.51
N TRP A 705 12.04 16.36 1.49
CA TRP A 705 12.52 16.17 0.12
C TRP A 705 13.21 17.40 -0.47
N SER A 706 12.74 18.60 -0.13
CA SER A 706 13.45 19.83 -0.49
C SER A 706 14.80 19.94 0.20
N TYR A 707 14.92 19.47 1.45
CA TYR A 707 16.22 19.40 2.13
C TYR A 707 17.17 18.39 1.48
N ILE A 708 16.68 17.21 1.10
CA ILE A 708 17.46 16.23 0.31
C ILE A 708 17.93 16.82 -1.02
N ALA A 709 17.08 17.60 -1.70
CA ALA A 709 17.45 18.30 -2.93
C ALA A 709 18.62 19.26 -2.72
N MET A 710 18.66 19.99 -1.60
CA MET A 710 19.77 20.87 -1.24
C MET A 710 21.07 20.11 -0.98
N LEU A 711 21.00 18.88 -0.47
CA LEU A 711 22.18 18.07 -0.15
C LEU A 711 22.76 17.35 -1.38
N ALA A 712 21.96 17.14 -2.43
CA ALA A 712 22.31 16.36 -3.62
C ALA A 712 23.28 17.08 -4.60
N THR A 713 24.28 17.81 -4.10
CA THR A 713 25.16 18.69 -4.91
C THR A 713 26.42 18.01 -5.45
N HIS A 714 26.88 16.91 -4.84
CA HIS A 714 28.18 16.30 -5.14
C HIS A 714 28.11 15.01 -5.96
N GLY A 715 26.97 14.75 -6.62
CA GLY A 715 26.73 13.52 -7.39
C GLY A 715 26.17 12.40 -6.52
N VAL A 716 24.94 11.98 -6.83
CA VAL A 716 24.23 10.92 -6.12
C VAL A 716 23.64 9.96 -7.13
N GLU A 717 24.02 8.69 -7.01
CA GLU A 717 23.39 7.59 -7.72
C GLU A 717 22.64 6.73 -6.71
N VAL A 718 21.52 6.14 -7.12
CA VAL A 718 20.71 5.29 -6.24
C VAL A 718 20.24 4.05 -6.98
N MET A 719 20.24 2.92 -6.28
CA MET A 719 19.76 1.62 -6.75
C MET A 719 18.87 1.00 -5.68
N TRP A 720 17.76 0.42 -6.13
CA TRP A 720 16.90 -0.40 -5.28
C TRP A 720 17.43 -1.83 -5.19
N VAL A 721 17.46 -2.41 -3.99
CA VAL A 721 17.78 -3.83 -3.73
C VAL A 721 16.59 -4.55 -3.09
N PRO A 722 16.20 -5.76 -3.51
CA PRO A 722 15.12 -6.49 -2.86
C PRO A 722 15.52 -6.98 -1.46
N SER A 723 14.65 -6.78 -0.47
CA SER A 723 14.81 -7.36 0.87
C SER A 723 14.63 -8.88 0.90
N HIS A 724 15.37 -9.55 1.79
CA HIS A 724 15.24 -10.95 2.23
C HIS A 724 14.76 -11.93 1.14
N ASP A 725 15.58 -12.17 0.11
CA ASP A 725 15.35 -13.16 -0.95
C ASP A 725 14.03 -13.09 -1.74
N LYS A 726 13.22 -12.03 -1.56
CA LYS A 726 11.91 -11.88 -2.22
C LYS A 726 11.97 -11.90 -3.75
N LYS A 727 13.13 -11.56 -4.34
CA LYS A 727 13.39 -11.66 -5.78
C LYS A 727 14.74 -12.36 -6.03
N PRO A 728 14.80 -13.70 -6.01
CA PRO A 728 16.08 -14.43 -6.04
C PRO A 728 16.86 -14.23 -7.34
N LEU A 729 16.16 -14.03 -8.46
CA LEU A 729 16.75 -13.78 -9.78
C LEU A 729 17.08 -12.30 -10.06
N TRP A 730 16.97 -11.43 -9.05
CA TRP A 730 17.27 -10.00 -9.22
C TRP A 730 18.76 -9.78 -9.47
N THR A 731 19.07 -8.90 -10.42
CA THR A 731 20.42 -8.43 -10.73
C THR A 731 20.48 -6.90 -10.66
N PRO A 732 21.62 -6.32 -10.27
CA PRO A 732 21.81 -4.88 -10.24
C PRO A 732 21.60 -4.26 -11.62
N VAL A 733 20.90 -3.12 -11.65
CA VAL A 733 20.51 -2.45 -12.91
C VAL A 733 21.54 -1.41 -13.35
N LEU A 734 22.43 -0.99 -12.45
CA LEU A 734 23.53 -0.08 -12.72
C LEU A 734 24.85 -0.82 -12.59
N ASP A 735 25.80 -0.46 -13.46
CA ASP A 735 27.13 -1.05 -13.49
C ASP A 735 28.02 -0.39 -12.41
N TRP A 736 27.86 -0.87 -11.17
CA TRP A 736 28.63 -0.40 -10.01
C TRP A 736 29.80 -1.32 -9.66
N ASN A 737 30.15 -2.29 -10.52
CA ASN A 737 31.09 -3.37 -10.23
C ASN A 737 30.74 -4.18 -8.97
N LEU A 738 29.44 -4.27 -8.63
CA LEU A 738 28.94 -5.10 -7.54
C LEU A 738 28.09 -6.24 -8.10
N SER A 739 28.33 -7.45 -7.60
CA SER A 739 27.48 -8.60 -7.84
C SER A 739 26.16 -8.50 -7.07
N ALA A 740 25.14 -9.24 -7.52
CA ALA A 740 23.86 -9.31 -6.80
C ALA A 740 24.03 -9.80 -5.36
N GLN A 741 24.98 -10.72 -5.12
CA GLN A 741 25.27 -11.25 -3.79
C GLN A 741 25.91 -10.20 -2.87
N GLU A 742 26.82 -9.37 -3.40
CA GLU A 742 27.43 -8.29 -2.63
C GLU A 742 26.40 -7.23 -2.25
N CYS A 743 25.51 -6.85 -3.18
CA CYS A 743 24.40 -5.93 -2.87
C CYS A 743 23.51 -6.47 -1.74
N ARG A 744 23.14 -7.76 -1.79
CA ARG A 744 22.35 -8.40 -0.71
C ARG A 744 23.08 -8.41 0.61
N THR A 745 24.36 -8.77 0.59
CA THR A 745 25.20 -8.81 1.81
C THR A 745 25.29 -7.43 2.45
N LEU A 746 25.48 -6.37 1.65
CA LEU A 746 25.51 -5.00 2.17
C LEU A 746 24.15 -4.58 2.74
N ASN A 747 23.05 -5.00 2.12
CA ASN A 747 21.71 -4.75 2.63
C ASN A 747 21.46 -5.45 3.98
N GLU A 748 21.82 -6.73 4.09
CA GLU A 748 21.70 -7.49 5.35
C GLU A 748 22.53 -6.88 6.47
N LEU A 749 23.72 -6.37 6.16
CA LEU A 749 24.54 -5.65 7.14
C LEU A 749 23.91 -4.31 7.55
N ALA A 750 23.23 -3.61 6.63
CA ALA A 750 22.50 -2.38 6.95
C ALA A 750 21.29 -2.65 7.87
N ASP A 751 20.54 -3.72 7.60
CA ASP A 751 19.45 -4.21 8.45
C ASP A 751 19.95 -4.56 9.86
N LEU A 752 21.06 -5.28 9.94
CA LEU A 752 21.70 -5.59 11.22
C LEU A 752 22.14 -4.32 11.95
N ALA A 753 22.78 -3.38 11.24
CA ALA A 753 23.22 -2.11 11.82
C ALA A 753 22.04 -1.29 12.37
N ALA A 754 20.90 -1.28 11.67
CA ALA A 754 19.68 -0.64 12.13
C ALA A 754 19.09 -1.37 13.35
N SER A 755 19.15 -2.70 13.39
CA SER A 755 18.56 -3.53 14.45
C SER A 755 19.31 -3.49 15.79
N VAL A 756 20.63 -3.30 15.78
CA VAL A 756 21.50 -3.32 16.99
C VAL A 756 21.05 -2.30 18.06
N MET A 757 20.50 -1.15 17.66
CA MET A 757 20.03 -0.11 18.60
C MET A 757 18.56 -0.25 18.99
N GLY A 758 17.75 -1.01 18.23
CA GLY A 758 16.36 -1.29 18.58
C GLY A 758 16.21 -2.11 19.88
N VAL A 759 17.27 -2.79 20.30
CA VAL A 759 17.31 -3.68 21.47
C VAL A 759 17.93 -3.01 22.71
N ALA A 760 18.33 -1.74 22.63
CA ALA A 760 18.98 -1.01 23.73
C ALA A 760 18.00 -0.52 24.81
N ASP A 761 17.10 -1.39 25.26
CA ASP A 761 16.54 -1.46 26.60
C ASP A 761 16.31 -2.96 26.86
N PRO A 762 16.89 -3.59 27.90
CA PRO A 762 16.88 -5.05 28.07
C PRO A 762 15.46 -5.49 28.48
N GLY A 763 14.58 -5.62 27.50
CA GLY A 763 13.15 -5.89 27.69
C GLY A 763 12.55 -7.01 26.83
N PRO A 764 13.03 -7.35 25.61
CA PRO A 764 12.32 -8.34 24.80
C PRO A 764 12.70 -9.80 25.11
N VAL A 765 13.96 -10.06 25.47
CA VAL A 765 14.45 -11.44 25.66
C VAL A 765 13.87 -12.07 26.94
N GLU A 766 13.57 -11.25 27.96
CA GLU A 766 12.87 -11.67 29.17
C GLU A 766 11.36 -11.87 28.98
N VAL A 767 10.77 -11.51 27.83
CA VAL A 767 9.31 -11.61 27.60
C VAL A 767 8.98 -12.75 26.65
N VAL A 768 9.78 -12.98 25.60
CA VAL A 768 9.47 -13.98 24.56
C VAL A 768 9.64 -15.41 25.07
N TYR A 769 10.72 -15.71 25.81
CA TYR A 769 10.93 -17.05 26.35
C TYR A 769 9.90 -17.42 27.43
N PRO A 770 9.55 -16.50 28.36
CA PRO A 770 8.46 -16.76 29.29
C PRO A 770 7.09 -16.83 28.63
N LEU A 771 6.78 -16.15 27.52
CA LEU A 771 5.47 -16.30 26.86
C LEU A 771 5.26 -17.70 26.25
N ILE A 772 6.30 -18.25 25.62
CA ILE A 772 6.27 -19.62 25.08
C ILE A 772 6.25 -20.64 26.23
N LEU A 773 7.05 -20.45 27.28
CA LEU A 773 7.01 -21.30 28.47
C LEU A 773 5.68 -21.21 29.23
N LYS A 774 5.13 -20.00 29.41
CA LYS A 774 3.97 -19.73 30.27
C LYS A 774 2.68 -20.21 29.63
N SER A 775 2.56 -20.16 28.30
CA SER A 775 1.46 -20.81 27.57
C SER A 775 1.51 -22.35 27.67
N MET A 776 2.71 -22.92 27.76
CA MET A 776 2.93 -24.37 27.93
C MET A 776 2.87 -24.86 29.39
N ILE A 777 3.20 -24.01 30.36
CA ILE A 777 3.18 -24.31 31.81
C ILE A 777 1.80 -23.98 32.43
N ALA A 778 1.01 -23.10 31.82
CA ALA A 778 -0.35 -22.77 32.25
C ALA A 778 -1.26 -24.01 32.39
N THR A 779 -0.97 -25.09 31.65
CA THR A 779 -1.71 -26.36 31.75
C THR A 779 -1.39 -27.17 33.02
N PHE A 780 -0.33 -26.84 33.77
CA PHE A 780 0.04 -27.51 35.03
C PHE A 780 -0.32 -26.73 36.30
N HIS A 781 -0.95 -25.55 36.16
CA HIS A 781 -1.29 -24.72 37.30
C HIS A 781 -2.51 -25.28 38.04
N SER A 782 -2.26 -26.04 39.11
CA SER A 782 -3.25 -26.21 40.19
C SER A 782 -3.31 -24.94 41.06
N PRO A 783 -4.48 -24.58 41.62
CA PRO A 783 -4.61 -23.35 42.40
C PRO A 783 -3.75 -23.45 43.68
N GLY A 784 -2.72 -22.61 43.81
CA GLY A 784 -2.04 -22.38 45.09
C GLY A 784 -0.50 -22.36 45.14
N HIS A 785 0.23 -22.46 44.03
CA HIS A 785 1.71 -22.36 44.04
C HIS A 785 2.23 -21.07 43.37
N SER A 786 3.19 -20.39 44.01
CA SER A 786 3.67 -19.07 43.59
C SER A 786 4.67 -19.14 42.42
N SER A 787 4.31 -18.54 41.29
CA SER A 787 5.08 -18.49 40.03
C SER A 787 6.43 -17.76 40.08
N ARG A 788 6.74 -17.07 41.19
CA ARG A 788 7.99 -16.29 41.32
C ARG A 788 9.22 -17.14 41.59
N ALA A 789 9.11 -18.25 42.34
CA ALA A 789 10.28 -19.05 42.70
C ALA A 789 10.87 -19.79 41.49
N GLU A 790 10.00 -20.38 40.65
CA GLU A 790 10.41 -21.16 39.48
C GLU A 790 11.03 -20.29 38.39
N THR A 791 10.44 -19.12 38.12
CA THR A 791 10.99 -18.14 37.15
C THR A 791 12.38 -17.66 37.57
N VAL A 792 12.60 -17.44 38.86
CA VAL A 792 13.92 -17.08 39.42
C VAL A 792 14.92 -18.24 39.29
N HIS A 793 14.49 -19.50 39.48
CA HIS A 793 15.37 -20.66 39.31
C HIS A 793 15.79 -20.86 37.85
N PHE A 794 14.88 -20.65 36.89
CA PHE A 794 15.21 -20.68 35.46
C PHE A 794 16.13 -19.52 35.04
N GLY A 795 15.88 -18.30 35.54
CA GLY A 795 16.75 -17.15 35.30
C GLY A 795 18.18 -17.37 35.81
N ILE A 796 18.32 -17.91 37.02
CA ILE A 796 19.63 -18.28 37.59
C ILE A 796 20.30 -19.40 36.78
N GLY A 797 19.54 -20.40 36.31
CA GLY A 797 20.05 -21.48 35.48
C GLY A 797 20.62 -21.01 34.14
N VAL A 798 19.91 -20.10 33.46
CA VAL A 798 20.38 -19.48 32.20
C VAL A 798 21.63 -18.63 32.46
N LEU A 799 21.66 -17.86 33.55
CA LEU A 799 22.80 -17.03 33.92
C LEU A 799 24.05 -17.89 34.19
N LEU A 800 23.91 -18.96 34.98
CA LEU A 800 25.01 -19.89 35.27
C LEU A 800 25.50 -20.64 34.03
N THR A 801 24.58 -21.01 33.12
CA THR A 801 24.94 -21.70 31.87
C THR A 801 25.73 -20.76 30.94
N SER A 802 25.36 -19.48 30.89
CA SER A 802 26.07 -18.45 30.11
C SER A 802 27.48 -18.16 30.63
N LEU A 803 27.73 -18.38 31.93
CA LEU A 803 29.05 -18.24 32.55
C LEU A 803 29.97 -19.44 32.30
N CYS A 804 29.43 -20.60 31.91
CA CYS A 804 30.19 -21.83 31.73
C CYS A 804 30.44 -22.22 30.26
N LEU A 805 29.83 -21.53 29.29
CA LEU A 805 29.95 -21.82 27.86
C LEU A 805 30.55 -20.63 27.11
N SER A 806 31.85 -20.71 26.81
CA SER A 806 32.60 -19.66 26.09
C SER A 806 32.68 -19.87 24.57
N ASP A 807 32.00 -20.90 24.04
CA ASP A 807 32.07 -21.33 22.64
C ASP A 807 30.65 -21.40 22.05
N LEU A 808 30.40 -20.59 21.02
CA LEU A 808 29.11 -20.53 20.31
C LEU A 808 28.72 -21.88 19.70
N GLY A 809 29.68 -22.71 19.29
CA GLY A 809 29.41 -24.04 18.75
C GLY A 809 28.79 -24.95 19.81
N LYS A 810 29.38 -24.96 21.01
CA LYS A 810 28.85 -25.72 22.16
C LYS A 810 27.52 -25.17 22.66
N LEU A 811 27.34 -23.85 22.61
CA LEU A 811 26.06 -23.23 22.97
C LEU A 811 24.93 -23.68 22.04
N ASN A 812 25.18 -23.78 20.73
CA ASN A 812 24.19 -24.26 19.77
C ASN A 812 23.87 -25.75 19.95
N ILE A 813 24.87 -26.59 20.27
CA ILE A 813 24.66 -28.01 20.57
C ILE A 813 23.80 -28.16 21.83
N VAL A 814 24.12 -27.43 22.90
CA VAL A 814 23.34 -27.44 24.15
C VAL A 814 21.93 -26.92 23.91
N ASN A 815 21.76 -25.84 23.13
CA ASN A 815 20.45 -25.28 22.82
C ASN A 815 19.60 -26.26 21.99
N GLY A 816 20.19 -26.92 20.99
CA GLY A 816 19.52 -27.95 20.19
C GLY A 816 19.13 -29.18 21.02
N ALA A 817 20.01 -29.63 21.91
CA ALA A 817 19.74 -30.73 22.82
C ALA A 817 18.62 -30.41 23.82
N VAL A 818 18.65 -29.23 24.44
CA VAL A 818 17.59 -28.76 25.35
C VAL A 818 16.27 -28.61 24.62
N SER A 819 16.28 -28.04 23.41
CA SER A 819 15.07 -27.87 22.61
C SER A 819 14.41 -29.20 22.26
N THR A 820 15.22 -30.18 21.86
CA THR A 820 14.72 -31.52 21.50
C THR A 820 14.26 -32.31 22.74
N GLY A 821 15.04 -32.28 23.82
CA GLY A 821 14.72 -33.03 25.04
C GLY A 821 13.54 -32.44 25.80
N VAL A 822 13.56 -31.13 26.05
CA VAL A 822 12.58 -30.47 26.91
C VAL A 822 11.33 -30.06 26.12
N PHE A 823 11.49 -29.30 25.04
CA PHE A 823 10.35 -28.69 24.34
C PHE A 823 9.66 -29.63 23.36
N VAL A 824 10.36 -30.60 22.77
CA VAL A 824 9.78 -31.57 21.83
C VAL A 824 9.37 -32.87 22.53
N ALA A 825 10.12 -33.32 23.56
CA ALA A 825 9.85 -34.58 24.24
C ALA A 825 9.07 -34.39 25.56
N VAL A 826 9.69 -33.79 26.58
CA VAL A 826 9.17 -33.78 27.96
C VAL A 826 7.88 -32.98 28.08
N VAL A 827 7.84 -31.75 27.57
CA VAL A 827 6.67 -30.88 27.70
C VAL A 827 5.45 -31.43 26.95
N PRO A 828 5.54 -31.84 25.66
CA PRO A 828 4.42 -32.45 24.95
C PRO A 828 3.99 -33.80 25.55
N PHE A 829 4.94 -34.59 26.08
CA PHE A 829 4.61 -35.82 26.80
C PHE A 829 3.75 -35.53 28.03
N MET A 830 4.17 -34.60 28.89
CA MET A 830 3.44 -34.29 30.11
C MET A 830 2.07 -33.66 29.82
N VAL A 831 1.99 -32.73 28.86
CA VAL A 831 0.72 -32.10 28.46
C VAL A 831 -0.21 -33.12 27.83
N GLY A 832 0.32 -33.96 26.93
CA GLY A 832 -0.43 -35.03 26.27
C GLY A 832 -0.96 -36.06 27.27
N LEU A 833 -0.19 -36.43 28.29
CA LEU A 833 -0.64 -37.35 29.35
C LEU A 833 -1.77 -36.74 30.17
N HIS A 834 -1.64 -35.46 30.57
CA HIS A 834 -2.66 -34.75 31.34
C HIS A 834 -3.98 -34.60 30.58
N LEU A 835 -3.92 -34.32 29.27
CA LEU A 835 -5.10 -34.22 28.41
C LEU A 835 -5.74 -35.60 28.14
N LEU A 836 -4.94 -36.66 27.98
CA LEU A 836 -5.43 -38.04 27.78
C LEU A 836 -5.95 -38.71 29.07
N GLU A 837 -5.65 -38.20 30.25
CA GLU A 837 -6.31 -38.63 31.49
C GLU A 837 -7.76 -38.11 31.59
N ARG A 838 -8.07 -36.96 30.96
CA ARG A 838 -9.43 -36.39 30.93
C ARG A 838 -10.33 -36.99 29.85
N VAL A 839 -9.75 -37.54 28.79
CA VAL A 839 -10.49 -38.10 27.63
C VAL A 839 -10.21 -39.60 27.54
N GLN A 840 -11.21 -40.41 27.89
CA GLN A 840 -11.06 -41.84 28.09
C GLN A 840 -10.89 -42.64 26.77
N GLN A 841 -9.80 -42.44 25.98
CA GLN A 841 -9.52 -43.28 24.79
C GLN A 841 -8.03 -43.46 24.40
N SER A 842 -7.79 -44.65 23.82
CA SER A 842 -6.64 -45.16 23.04
C SER A 842 -5.28 -45.39 23.73
N ILE A 843 -4.99 -46.67 24.00
CA ILE A 843 -3.67 -47.18 24.41
C ILE A 843 -2.57 -46.80 23.41
N ALA A 844 -2.90 -46.71 22.11
CA ALA A 844 -1.94 -46.38 21.05
C ALA A 844 -1.41 -44.93 21.18
N LEU A 845 -2.24 -43.98 21.59
CA LEU A 845 -1.84 -42.59 21.81
C LEU A 845 -0.89 -42.45 23.01
N ARG A 846 -1.14 -43.19 24.09
CA ARG A 846 -0.24 -43.25 25.24
C ARG A 846 1.12 -43.83 24.85
N LEU A 847 1.11 -44.93 24.09
CA LEU A 847 2.34 -45.52 23.54
C LEU A 847 3.10 -44.53 22.65
N GLY A 848 2.40 -43.77 21.80
CA GLY A 848 3.00 -42.72 20.97
C GLY A 848 3.70 -41.63 21.78
N LEU A 849 3.08 -41.16 22.87
CA LEU A 849 3.70 -40.18 23.76
C LEU A 849 4.93 -40.74 24.48
N PHE A 850 4.88 -41.98 24.98
CA PHE A 850 6.06 -42.62 25.59
C PHE A 850 7.21 -42.78 24.60
N LEU A 851 6.92 -43.14 23.34
CA LEU A 851 7.94 -43.21 22.30
C LEU A 851 8.53 -41.84 22.01
N LEU A 852 7.71 -40.78 21.92
CA LEU A 852 8.19 -39.40 21.75
C LEU A 852 9.13 -38.98 22.88
N LEU A 853 8.79 -39.29 24.14
CA LEU A 853 9.64 -39.00 25.29
C LEU A 853 10.98 -39.75 25.20
N ILE A 854 10.94 -41.06 24.95
CA ILE A 854 12.15 -41.89 24.88
C ILE A 854 13.05 -41.41 23.75
N PHE A 855 12.53 -41.22 22.54
CA PHE A 855 13.34 -40.80 21.40
C PHE A 855 13.84 -39.36 21.53
N GLY A 856 13.04 -38.44 22.06
CA GLY A 856 13.48 -37.05 22.25
C GLY A 856 14.52 -36.89 23.35
N VAL A 857 14.42 -37.65 24.45
CA VAL A 857 15.45 -37.66 25.52
C VAL A 857 16.73 -38.36 25.04
N LEU A 858 16.62 -39.51 24.35
CA LEU A 858 17.78 -40.18 23.77
C LEU A 858 18.45 -39.29 22.71
N GLY A 859 17.67 -38.63 21.84
CA GLY A 859 18.18 -37.70 20.85
C GLY A 859 18.90 -36.50 21.48
N SER A 860 18.37 -35.96 22.57
CA SER A 860 19.01 -34.91 23.37
C SER A 860 20.35 -35.38 23.98
N LEU A 861 20.39 -36.58 24.55
CA LEU A 861 21.62 -37.18 25.08
C LEU A 861 22.65 -37.49 23.99
N PHE A 862 22.22 -38.01 22.83
CA PHE A 862 23.10 -38.22 21.69
C PHE A 862 23.67 -36.90 21.16
N ALA A 863 22.86 -35.85 21.07
CA ALA A 863 23.32 -34.52 20.66
C ALA A 863 24.36 -33.94 21.64
N LEU A 864 24.27 -34.25 22.93
CA LEU A 864 25.27 -33.82 23.92
C LEU A 864 26.53 -34.70 23.93
N LEU A 865 26.44 -35.95 23.48
CA LEU A 865 27.56 -36.90 23.43
C LEU A 865 28.34 -36.84 22.11
N LEU A 866 27.72 -36.37 21.03
CA LEU A 866 28.32 -36.16 19.71
C LEU A 866 28.71 -34.68 19.57
N ASP A 867 29.79 -34.30 20.25
CA ASP A 867 30.26 -32.93 20.41
C ASP A 867 31.10 -32.39 19.23
N ASP A 868 31.38 -33.21 18.22
CA ASP A 868 32.22 -32.83 17.08
C ASP A 868 31.46 -32.20 15.90
N ASN A 869 30.11 -32.20 15.94
CA ASN A 869 29.20 -31.69 14.92
C ASN A 869 29.59 -32.10 13.48
N TYR A 870 30.26 -33.24 13.32
CA TYR A 870 30.88 -33.71 12.08
C TYR A 870 31.87 -32.74 11.43
N GLU A 871 32.41 -31.74 12.15
CA GLU A 871 33.30 -30.72 11.58
C GLU A 871 34.52 -31.36 10.89
N ARG A 872 35.10 -32.40 11.52
CA ARG A 872 36.25 -33.13 10.96
C ARG A 872 35.87 -33.93 9.71
N GLU A 873 34.69 -34.55 9.71
CA GLU A 873 34.20 -35.40 8.61
C GLU A 873 33.70 -34.57 7.42
N LEU A 874 33.03 -33.44 7.67
CA LEU A 874 32.73 -32.41 6.67
C LEU A 874 34.01 -31.79 6.10
N SER A 875 35.03 -31.55 6.92
CA SER A 875 36.32 -31.06 6.42
C SER A 875 37.04 -32.08 5.52
N ALA A 876 36.81 -33.38 5.74
CA ALA A 876 37.37 -34.48 4.97
C ALA A 876 36.55 -34.78 3.70
N ALA A 877 35.24 -34.54 3.73
CA ALA A 877 34.33 -34.71 2.59
C ALA A 877 34.24 -33.46 1.69
N CYS A 878 34.71 -32.30 2.16
CA CYS A 878 34.68 -31.05 1.40
C CYS A 878 35.68 -31.08 0.25
N PHE A 879 35.17 -31.26 -0.97
CA PHE A 879 35.93 -31.30 -2.22
C PHE A 879 36.68 -29.98 -2.55
N TRP A 880 36.38 -28.90 -1.83
CA TRP A 880 36.87 -27.53 -2.08
C TRP A 880 38.18 -27.19 -1.34
N LYS A 881 38.85 -28.16 -0.69
CA LYS A 881 40.22 -27.96 -0.19
C LYS A 881 41.26 -28.28 -1.27
N LYS A 882 41.46 -27.33 -2.19
CA LYS A 882 42.78 -27.11 -2.82
C LYS A 882 42.89 -25.68 -3.35
N ASN A 883 43.71 -24.91 -2.64
CA ASN A 883 44.30 -23.60 -2.96
C ASN A 883 43.43 -22.35 -2.73
N PHE A 884 43.35 -21.93 -1.46
CA PHE A 884 43.58 -20.55 -1.04
C PHE A 884 44.53 -20.56 0.17
#